data_AF-A0A9P6NX99-F1
#
_entry.id   AF-A0A9P6NX99-F1
#
_cell.length_a   1.000
_cell.length_b   1.000
_cell.length_c   1.000
_cell.angle_alpha   90.00
_cell.angle_beta   90.00
_cell.angle_gamma   90.00
#
_symmetry.space_group_name_H-M   'P 1'
#
loop_
_entity.id
_entity.type
_entity.pdbx_description
1 polymer ?
#
loop_
_entity_poly.entity_id
_entity_poly.type
_entity_poly.pdbx_seq_one_letter_code
_entity_poly.pdbx_strand_id
1 'polypeptide(L)'
;MKIHIQGGRVIDPVAGAEQQADIWVADGRIAAIGTAPAPFDGAKIIDATGLAIAPGLVDLCARLREPGYEYRATLESEMAAALAGGVTSLVCPPDTDPPLDEPGLVEMLKFRARNLDLAHVYPLGALTVRLDGKVITEMAELAEAGCVGFTQADRPIVDTTVLLRAMQYANTFGYAVWLRPQDPYLGRGGVAASGPVASRLGLSGVPVAAETIALHTIFELIRATGARVHLQHLSSAAGLERVRAAKREGLPITCDVTINHVHLIDVDIGYFDAQFRVDPPLRSQRDRDAIRAALADGTIDAICSDHTPVDDDEKLRPFGEASPGATGLELLLSLTVKWAAEEKRSLASALAKVTSAPAALLGLPAGRLEPGAAADLCVFDPGAHWHVEPRALKSQGHNTPFLGVNRFSIAWRKARLVAHVLHGAWIVATRFSRTDDDGRRELTRQWSLRFLALAGVRLVVHHDERRVDAGAMVVCNHISWIDIYVINAWRPTPFVSKAEVHDWPVIGWLAAKLDTAFVRRDKRSDAKRIMHELAQRLQGGRLICVFPEGTTSDGIELLPFHANMLQAAVSAGVPVQPICLMYEDVHGRQSTAPAYVGDITLGQSLDALLRNGPLTVHLDVGVVLEAASERRALALDAQRVVGDALNEMQQRVKPPLTRSALSEALTYAKQHTGVQAPVQRADAGEALDDVQDRAAP
;
A
#
# COMPACT_ATOMS: atom_id res chain seq x y z
N MET A 1 -30.75 25.38 19.09
CA MET A 1 -31.41 24.60 17.99
C MET A 1 -31.62 23.18 18.49
N LYS A 2 -32.78 22.56 18.21
CA LYS A 2 -33.06 21.16 18.58
C LYS A 2 -32.86 20.24 17.37
N ILE A 3 -32.16 19.12 17.56
CA ILE A 3 -31.92 18.09 16.54
C ILE A 3 -32.28 16.73 17.13
N HIS A 4 -32.91 15.87 16.32
CA HIS A 4 -33.17 14.46 16.62
C HIS A 4 -32.49 13.61 15.55
N ILE A 5 -31.48 12.85 15.94
CA ILE A 5 -30.79 11.89 15.08
C ILE A 5 -31.44 10.53 15.33
N GLN A 6 -32.15 10.02 14.32
CA GLN A 6 -33.00 8.84 14.43
C GLN A 6 -32.32 7.62 13.82
N GLY A 7 -32.43 6.46 14.48
CA GLY A 7 -32.17 5.17 13.84
C GLY A 7 -30.70 4.84 13.59
N GLY A 8 -29.75 5.52 14.23
CA GLY A 8 -28.32 5.20 14.08
C GLY A 8 -27.79 4.12 15.02
N ARG A 9 -26.72 3.45 14.61
CA ARG A 9 -25.91 2.61 15.49
C ARG A 9 -24.92 3.48 16.26
N VAL A 10 -25.24 3.78 17.51
CA VAL A 10 -24.41 4.57 18.42
C VAL A 10 -23.23 3.73 18.90
N ILE A 11 -22.03 4.22 18.66
CA ILE A 11 -20.77 3.58 19.03
C ILE A 11 -20.14 4.41 20.14
N ASP A 12 -20.06 3.85 21.33
CA ASP A 12 -19.43 4.46 22.49
C ASP A 12 -18.01 3.88 22.67
N PRO A 13 -16.96 4.64 22.30
CA PRO A 13 -15.58 4.18 22.42
C PRO A 13 -15.08 4.12 23.87
N VAL A 14 -15.75 4.79 24.82
CA VAL A 14 -15.41 4.75 26.25
C VAL A 14 -15.95 3.48 26.88
N ALA A 15 -17.22 3.17 26.63
CA ALA A 15 -17.86 1.95 27.12
C ALA A 15 -17.43 0.69 26.35
N GLY A 16 -16.85 0.85 25.16
CA GLY A 16 -16.55 -0.26 24.26
C GLY A 16 -17.83 -0.91 23.71
N ALA A 17 -18.92 -0.16 23.63
CA ALA A 17 -20.26 -0.65 23.36
C ALA A 17 -20.82 -0.10 22.04
N GLU A 18 -21.69 -0.88 21.41
CA GLU A 18 -22.43 -0.50 20.21
C GLU A 18 -23.91 -0.81 20.43
N GLN A 19 -24.80 0.14 20.16
CA GLN A 19 -26.24 -0.05 20.31
C GLN A 19 -27.04 0.73 19.29
N GLN A 20 -28.22 0.21 18.94
CA GLN A 20 -29.19 0.93 18.13
C GLN A 20 -29.91 1.95 19.01
N ALA A 21 -29.73 3.24 18.77
CA ALA A 21 -30.33 4.28 19.59
C ALA A 21 -30.48 5.61 18.84
N ASP A 22 -31.46 6.40 19.27
CA ASP A 22 -31.64 7.78 18.84
C ASP A 22 -30.83 8.73 19.74
N ILE A 23 -30.44 9.88 19.20
CA ILE A 23 -29.76 10.96 19.95
C ILE A 23 -30.54 12.26 19.79
N TRP A 24 -30.82 12.92 20.91
CA TRP A 24 -31.44 14.24 20.94
C TRP A 24 -30.41 15.29 21.33
N VAL A 25 -30.33 16.37 20.57
CA VAL A 25 -29.40 17.48 20.78
C VAL A 25 -30.18 18.77 20.98
N ALA A 26 -29.89 19.48 22.08
CA ALA A 26 -30.43 20.81 22.34
C ALA A 26 -29.30 21.75 22.74
N ASP A 27 -29.31 22.95 22.16
CA ASP A 27 -28.39 24.04 22.50
C ASP A 27 -26.90 23.63 22.48
N GLY A 28 -26.54 22.88 21.43
CA GLY A 28 -25.17 22.41 21.19
C GLY A 28 -24.73 21.25 22.09
N ARG A 29 -25.65 20.64 22.85
CA ARG A 29 -25.35 19.55 23.79
C ARG A 29 -26.24 18.34 23.57
N ILE A 30 -25.72 17.17 23.91
CA ILE A 30 -26.48 15.92 23.92
C ILE A 30 -27.51 16.00 25.05
N ALA A 31 -28.79 16.07 24.72
CA ALA A 31 -29.88 16.11 25.68
C ALA A 31 -30.23 14.71 26.21
N ALA A 32 -30.24 13.70 25.33
CA ALA A 32 -30.46 12.30 25.71
C ALA A 32 -29.97 11.33 24.63
N ILE A 33 -29.77 10.07 25.02
CA ILE A 33 -29.46 8.93 24.14
C ILE A 33 -30.46 7.81 24.45
N GLY A 34 -31.06 7.21 23.42
CA GLY A 34 -32.03 6.11 23.53
C GLY A 34 -33.45 6.52 23.91
N THR A 35 -33.64 7.26 25.02
CA THR A 35 -34.96 7.72 25.47
C THR A 35 -35.14 9.22 25.26
N ALA A 36 -36.24 9.62 24.60
CA ALA A 36 -36.50 11.03 24.31
C ALA A 36 -36.71 11.85 25.60
N PRO A 37 -36.11 13.05 25.70
CA PRO A 37 -36.47 13.99 26.76
C PRO A 37 -37.86 14.58 26.47
N ALA A 38 -38.70 14.83 27.48
CA ALA A 38 -40.04 15.40 27.30
C ALA A 38 -40.12 16.79 27.95
N PRO A 39 -40.63 17.84 27.26
CA PRO A 39 -41.04 17.90 25.84
C PRO A 39 -39.90 18.25 24.86
N PHE A 40 -39.86 17.60 23.70
CA PHE A 40 -38.85 17.84 22.64
C PHE A 40 -39.44 18.18 21.28
N ASP A 41 -40.36 19.14 21.26
CA ASP A 41 -41.02 19.58 20.03
C ASP A 41 -40.12 20.49 19.17
N GLY A 42 -40.36 20.49 17.86
CA GLY A 42 -39.71 21.40 16.89
C GLY A 42 -38.28 21.02 16.50
N ALA A 43 -37.87 19.77 16.71
CA ALA A 43 -36.53 19.29 16.36
C ALA A 43 -36.36 19.08 14.85
N LYS A 44 -35.19 19.44 14.32
CA LYS A 44 -34.75 19.01 12.98
C LYS A 44 -34.40 17.53 13.04
N ILE A 45 -35.02 16.72 12.17
CA ILE A 45 -34.78 15.28 12.11
C ILE A 45 -33.63 14.99 11.14
N ILE A 46 -32.68 14.15 11.59
CA ILE A 46 -31.61 13.56 10.77
C ILE A 46 -31.80 12.05 10.81
N ASP A 47 -32.12 11.43 9.68
CA ASP A 47 -32.23 9.98 9.57
C ASP A 47 -30.83 9.35 9.44
N ALA A 48 -30.44 8.59 10.45
CA ALA A 48 -29.19 7.85 10.52
C ALA A 48 -29.40 6.33 10.39
N THR A 49 -30.55 5.89 9.86
CA THR A 49 -30.85 4.48 9.64
C THR A 49 -29.76 3.80 8.79
N GLY A 50 -29.16 2.74 9.34
CA GLY A 50 -28.07 2.00 8.70
C GLY A 50 -26.69 2.65 8.81
N LEU A 51 -26.59 3.82 9.45
CA LEU A 51 -25.33 4.54 9.68
C LEU A 51 -24.80 4.31 11.10
N ALA A 52 -23.50 4.52 11.29
CA ALA A 52 -22.85 4.59 12.58
C ALA A 52 -22.83 6.04 13.10
N ILE A 53 -23.01 6.21 14.41
CA ILE A 53 -22.85 7.48 15.11
C ILE A 53 -21.74 7.31 16.15
N ALA A 54 -20.70 8.13 16.05
CA ALA A 54 -19.57 8.16 16.98
C ALA A 54 -19.39 9.57 17.55
N PRO A 55 -18.65 9.75 18.66
CA PRO A 55 -18.14 11.07 19.01
C PRO A 55 -17.32 11.64 17.85
N GLY A 56 -17.31 12.97 17.72
CA GLY A 56 -16.41 13.67 16.83
C GLY A 56 -14.96 13.28 17.09
N LEU A 57 -14.19 13.09 16.02
CA LEU A 57 -12.80 12.65 16.13
C LEU A 57 -11.94 13.77 16.73
N VAL A 58 -10.92 13.35 17.49
CA VAL A 58 -9.92 14.21 18.09
C VAL A 58 -8.56 13.89 17.47
N ASP A 59 -8.06 14.80 16.64
CA ASP A 59 -6.78 14.65 15.96
C ASP A 59 -5.64 15.36 16.75
N LEU A 60 -4.52 14.67 16.94
CA LEU A 60 -3.41 15.17 17.76
C LEU A 60 -2.36 16.01 17.00
N CYS A 61 -2.43 16.09 15.68
CA CYS A 61 -1.45 16.84 14.89
C CYS A 61 -2.00 17.24 13.52
N ALA A 62 -2.42 18.50 13.40
CA ALA A 62 -2.83 19.09 12.14
C ALA A 62 -2.20 20.49 11.95
N ARG A 63 -1.43 20.65 10.88
CA ARG A 63 -0.83 21.93 10.50
C ARG A 63 -1.77 22.71 9.61
N LEU A 64 -2.39 23.73 10.18
CA LEU A 64 -3.37 24.59 9.52
C LEU A 64 -2.73 25.64 8.58
N ARG A 65 -1.40 25.75 8.63
CA ARG A 65 -0.56 26.65 7.80
C ARG A 65 -0.88 28.14 7.94
N GLU A 66 -1.68 28.51 8.93
CA GLU A 66 -1.96 29.89 9.29
C GLU A 66 -1.56 30.14 10.75
N PRO A 67 -0.81 31.21 11.06
CA PRO A 67 -0.30 32.25 10.14
C PRO A 67 0.93 31.82 9.31
N GLY A 68 1.12 32.51 8.18
CA GLY A 68 2.39 32.64 7.43
C GLY A 68 2.60 31.70 6.24
N TYR A 69 1.88 30.58 6.20
CA TYR A 69 1.96 29.59 5.13
C TYR A 69 0.64 29.45 4.36
N GLU A 70 -0.15 30.52 4.28
CA GLU A 70 -1.50 30.53 3.71
C GLU A 70 -1.53 30.08 2.23
N TYR A 71 -0.41 30.21 1.52
CA TYR A 71 -0.27 29.72 0.14
C TYR A 71 -0.29 28.18 0.06
N ARG A 72 0.09 27.47 1.12
CA ARG A 72 0.03 26.00 1.20
C ARG A 72 -1.37 25.53 1.56
N ALA A 73 -2.00 26.21 2.51
CA ALA A 73 -3.35 25.94 2.99
C ALA A 73 -3.88 27.10 3.83
N THR A 74 -5.19 27.29 3.87
CA THR A 74 -5.84 28.32 4.69
C THR A 74 -6.50 27.70 5.92
N LEU A 75 -6.68 28.50 6.99
CA LEU A 75 -7.42 28.03 8.15
C LEU A 75 -8.82 27.55 7.76
N GLU A 76 -9.52 28.25 6.86
CA GLU A 76 -10.87 27.84 6.42
C GLU A 76 -10.87 26.48 5.69
N SER A 77 -9.95 26.26 4.75
CA SER A 77 -9.87 25.01 3.98
C SER A 77 -9.57 23.81 4.87
N GLU A 78 -8.62 23.94 5.81
CA GLU A 78 -8.23 22.82 6.65
C GLU A 78 -9.25 22.53 7.75
N MET A 79 -9.96 23.54 8.23
CA MET A 79 -11.08 23.34 9.15
C MET A 79 -12.27 22.68 8.46
N ALA A 80 -12.52 23.00 7.18
CA ALA A 80 -13.51 22.28 6.37
C ALA A 80 -13.08 20.83 6.11
N ALA A 81 -11.79 20.58 5.87
CA ALA A 81 -11.21 19.25 5.72
C ALA A 81 -11.34 18.42 7.01
N ALA A 82 -11.13 19.03 8.18
CA ALA A 82 -11.34 18.39 9.47
C ALA A 82 -12.79 17.87 9.58
N LEU A 83 -13.78 18.73 9.37
CA LEU A 83 -15.20 18.35 9.45
C LEU A 83 -15.58 17.29 8.40
N ALA A 84 -15.06 17.39 7.18
CA ALA A 84 -15.28 16.38 6.13
C ALA A 84 -14.73 15.00 6.52
N GLY A 85 -13.63 14.97 7.28
CA GLY A 85 -13.06 13.75 7.88
C GLY A 85 -13.73 13.26 9.16
N GLY A 86 -14.73 13.99 9.68
CA GLY A 86 -15.37 13.70 10.96
C GLY A 86 -14.60 14.20 12.20
N VAL A 87 -13.55 15.00 12.00
CA VAL A 87 -12.74 15.61 13.07
C VAL A 87 -13.41 16.88 13.56
N THR A 88 -13.80 16.90 14.84
CA THR A 88 -14.41 18.07 15.49
C THR A 88 -13.44 18.79 16.42
N SER A 89 -12.33 18.15 16.78
CA SER A 89 -11.28 18.74 17.62
C SER A 89 -9.92 18.38 17.05
N LEU A 90 -9.04 19.37 16.90
CA LEU A 90 -7.69 19.15 16.40
C LEU A 90 -6.65 19.94 17.18
N VAL A 91 -5.45 19.39 17.26
CA VAL A 91 -4.29 20.01 17.89
C VAL A 91 -3.41 20.62 16.81
N CYS A 92 -3.08 21.91 16.96
CA CYS A 92 -2.21 22.64 16.03
C CYS A 92 -0.80 22.77 16.63
N PRO A 93 0.25 22.18 16.00
CA PRO A 93 1.62 22.40 16.40
C PRO A 93 2.06 23.87 16.24
N PRO A 94 3.13 24.31 16.93
CA PRO A 94 3.56 25.71 16.97
C PRO A 94 4.44 26.13 15.79
N ASP A 95 4.68 25.27 14.80
CA ASP A 95 5.57 25.52 13.66
C ASP A 95 4.92 26.34 12.52
N THR A 96 4.09 27.30 12.91
CA THR A 96 3.59 28.39 12.05
C THR A 96 4.67 29.44 11.79
N ASP A 97 4.38 30.44 10.97
CA ASP A 97 5.28 31.58 10.74
C ASP A 97 4.55 32.92 11.00
N PRO A 98 4.84 33.63 12.10
CA PRO A 98 5.79 33.27 13.17
C PRO A 98 5.32 32.04 14.00
N PRO A 99 6.25 31.35 14.70
CA PRO A 99 5.92 30.24 15.60
C PRO A 99 4.99 30.67 16.75
N LEU A 100 4.22 29.72 17.31
CA LEU A 100 3.35 29.98 18.47
C LEU A 100 4.14 30.00 19.78
N ASP A 101 5.02 30.98 19.92
CA ASP A 101 5.90 31.21 21.08
C ASP A 101 5.54 32.48 21.88
N GLU A 102 4.53 33.24 21.44
CA GLU A 102 4.00 34.43 22.12
C GLU A 102 2.47 34.33 22.34
N PRO A 103 1.93 34.82 23.48
CA PRO A 103 0.50 34.74 23.81
C PRO A 103 -0.43 35.34 22.75
N GLY A 104 -0.08 36.51 22.19
CA GLY A 104 -0.91 37.20 21.22
C GLY A 104 -1.16 36.39 19.94
N LEU A 105 -0.19 35.58 19.50
CA LEU A 105 -0.33 34.70 18.34
C LEU A 105 -1.30 33.54 18.62
N VAL A 106 -1.21 32.96 19.81
CA VAL A 106 -2.11 31.90 20.28
C VAL A 106 -3.55 32.42 20.36
N GLU A 107 -3.74 33.59 20.96
CA GLU A 107 -5.06 34.23 21.06
C GLU A 107 -5.64 34.57 19.69
N MET A 108 -4.81 35.09 18.77
CA MET A 108 -5.21 35.37 17.40
C MET A 108 -5.70 34.11 16.68
N LEU A 109 -4.92 33.02 16.71
CA LEU A 109 -5.30 31.75 16.06
C LEU A 109 -6.63 31.23 16.63
N LYS A 110 -6.77 31.22 17.96
CA LYS A 110 -8.02 30.78 18.61
C LYS A 110 -9.20 31.69 18.27
N PHE A 111 -9.00 33.00 18.22
CA PHE A 111 -10.04 33.95 17.85
C PHE A 111 -10.50 33.74 16.41
N ARG A 112 -9.57 33.58 15.47
CA ARG A 112 -9.89 33.30 14.06
C ARG A 112 -10.60 31.96 13.90
N ALA A 113 -10.11 30.91 14.55
CA ALA A 113 -10.75 29.59 14.50
C ALA A 113 -12.18 29.62 15.04
N ARG A 114 -12.43 30.33 16.16
CA ARG A 114 -13.79 30.49 16.72
C ARG A 114 -14.73 31.23 15.79
N ASN A 115 -14.25 32.23 15.05
CA ASN A 115 -15.08 33.00 14.12
C ASN A 115 -15.52 32.20 12.88
N LEU A 116 -14.83 31.10 12.56
CA LEU A 116 -15.24 30.22 11.46
C LEU A 116 -16.37 29.26 11.84
N ASP A 117 -16.59 29.02 13.14
CA ASP A 117 -17.63 28.13 13.66
C ASP A 117 -17.59 26.70 13.05
N LEU A 118 -16.36 26.17 12.89
CA LEU A 118 -16.08 24.82 12.38
C LEU A 118 -15.56 23.92 13.52
N ALA A 119 -14.48 23.15 13.31
CA ALA A 119 -13.86 22.35 14.35
C ALA A 119 -13.23 23.20 15.48
N HIS A 120 -12.92 22.56 16.61
CA HIS A 120 -12.20 23.16 17.73
C HIS A 120 -10.69 23.06 17.53
N VAL A 121 -9.98 24.19 17.63
CA VAL A 121 -8.52 24.26 17.52
C VAL A 121 -7.89 24.39 18.90
N TYR A 122 -6.96 23.48 19.20
CA TYR A 122 -6.20 23.44 20.45
C TYR A 122 -4.70 23.63 20.14
N PRO A 123 -4.15 24.84 20.32
CA PRO A 123 -2.75 25.09 20.01
C PRO A 123 -1.80 24.37 20.98
N LEU A 124 -0.66 23.90 20.47
CA LEU A 124 0.52 23.64 21.29
C LEU A 124 1.40 24.89 21.28
N GLY A 125 2.01 25.19 22.43
CA GLY A 125 3.02 26.24 22.54
C GLY A 125 4.40 25.75 22.12
N ALA A 126 5.22 26.64 21.60
CA ALA A 126 6.63 26.35 21.36
C ALA A 126 7.37 26.09 22.68
N LEU A 127 8.22 25.07 22.72
CA LEU A 127 9.10 24.79 23.87
C LEU A 127 10.20 25.84 24.03
N THR A 128 10.69 26.37 22.92
CA THR A 128 11.76 27.37 22.88
C THR A 128 11.39 28.52 21.96
N VAL A 129 11.90 29.70 22.27
CA VAL A 129 11.69 30.92 21.48
C VAL A 129 12.12 30.65 20.03
N ARG A 130 11.22 30.94 19.10
CA ARG A 130 11.29 30.69 17.65
C ARG A 130 11.57 29.25 17.24
N LEU A 131 11.40 28.30 18.17
CA LEU A 131 11.82 26.91 18.01
C LEU A 131 13.34 26.77 17.73
N ASP A 132 14.16 27.71 18.24
CA ASP A 132 15.61 27.75 18.02
C ASP A 132 16.40 26.73 18.87
N GLY A 133 15.76 26.13 19.88
CA GLY A 133 16.38 25.14 20.75
C GLY A 133 17.40 25.72 21.75
N LYS A 134 17.36 27.04 22.00
CA LYS A 134 18.34 27.76 22.82
C LYS A 134 17.78 28.26 24.15
N VAL A 135 16.63 28.92 24.11
CA VAL A 135 16.00 29.58 25.27
C VAL A 135 14.55 29.10 25.35
N ILE A 136 14.14 28.62 26.52
CA ILE A 136 12.75 28.19 26.76
C ILE A 136 11.78 29.38 26.66
N THR A 137 10.55 29.12 26.27
CA THR A 137 9.48 30.14 26.25
C THR A 137 8.91 30.40 27.64
N GLU A 138 8.14 31.50 27.76
CA GLU A 138 7.28 31.76 28.92
C GLU A 138 6.04 30.84 28.87
N MET A 139 6.24 29.55 29.13
CA MET A 139 5.20 28.52 28.97
C MET A 139 3.94 28.80 29.80
N ALA A 140 4.07 29.46 30.96
CA ALA A 140 2.91 29.84 31.77
C ALA A 140 1.98 30.82 31.05
N GLU A 141 2.52 31.87 30.42
CA GLU A 141 1.71 32.84 29.66
C GLU A 141 1.06 32.18 28.43
N LEU A 142 1.77 31.27 27.77
CA LEU A 142 1.22 30.50 26.64
C LEU A 142 0.09 29.56 27.08
N ALA A 143 0.21 28.93 28.25
CA ALA A 143 -0.86 28.12 28.83
C ALA A 143 -2.09 28.97 29.17
N GLU A 144 -1.91 30.17 29.72
CA GLU A 144 -3.00 31.13 29.98
C GLU A 144 -3.69 31.60 28.69
N ALA A 145 -2.93 31.82 27.62
CA ALA A 145 -3.47 32.08 26.27
C ALA A 145 -4.23 30.86 25.69
N GLY A 146 -3.99 29.67 26.25
CA GLY A 146 -4.75 28.44 26.04
C GLY A 146 -4.04 27.38 25.21
N CYS A 147 -2.71 27.31 25.27
CA CYS A 147 -1.96 26.16 24.80
C CYS A 147 -2.24 24.92 25.67
N VAL A 148 -2.46 23.76 25.05
CA VAL A 148 -2.78 22.49 25.75
C VAL A 148 -1.54 21.65 26.10
N GLY A 149 -0.36 22.09 25.68
CA GLY A 149 0.92 21.44 25.89
C GLY A 149 2.03 22.17 25.14
N PHE A 150 3.25 21.67 25.24
CA PHE A 150 4.43 22.31 24.66
C PHE A 150 5.25 21.34 23.81
N THR A 151 5.60 21.75 22.60
CA THR A 151 6.42 20.94 21.68
C THR A 151 7.50 21.77 21.02
N GLN A 152 8.51 21.09 20.48
CA GLN A 152 9.47 21.67 19.55
C GLN A 152 9.08 21.42 18.08
N ALA A 153 7.88 20.89 17.84
CA ALA A 153 7.44 20.40 16.54
C ALA A 153 8.50 19.45 15.96
N ASP A 154 8.85 19.60 14.68
CA ASP A 154 9.89 18.78 14.03
C ASP A 154 11.29 19.41 14.09
N ARG A 155 11.52 20.44 14.92
CA ARG A 155 12.85 21.03 15.11
C ARG A 155 13.62 20.35 16.25
N PRO A 156 14.94 20.17 16.11
CA PRO A 156 15.72 19.53 17.15
C PRO A 156 16.02 20.48 18.32
N ILE A 157 16.09 19.94 19.54
CA ILE A 157 16.78 20.55 20.69
C ILE A 157 18.12 19.81 20.83
N VAL A 158 19.20 20.43 20.33
CA VAL A 158 20.54 19.81 20.33
C VAL A 158 21.18 19.84 21.72
N ASP A 159 20.97 20.91 22.48
CA ASP A 159 21.47 21.02 23.84
C ASP A 159 20.50 20.35 24.82
N THR A 160 20.86 19.14 25.28
CA THR A 160 20.09 18.38 26.26
C THR A 160 19.85 19.16 27.57
N THR A 161 20.69 20.14 27.89
CA THR A 161 20.48 21.04 29.05
C THR A 161 19.23 21.89 28.87
N VAL A 162 18.96 22.35 27.66
CA VAL A 162 17.74 23.12 27.33
C VAL A 162 16.51 22.24 27.47
N LEU A 163 16.57 21.01 26.94
CA LEU A 163 15.46 20.05 27.08
C LEU A 163 15.21 19.68 28.55
N LEU A 164 16.25 19.44 29.34
CA LEU A 164 16.15 19.17 30.78
C LEU A 164 15.44 20.32 31.51
N ARG A 165 15.85 21.57 31.25
CA ARG A 165 15.24 22.77 31.86
C ARG A 165 13.79 22.94 31.46
N ALA A 166 13.48 22.74 30.18
CA ALA A 166 12.11 22.77 29.68
C ALA A 166 11.22 21.74 30.40
N MET A 167 11.71 20.51 30.57
CA MET A 167 10.98 19.46 31.28
C MET A 167 10.81 19.75 32.77
N GLN A 168 11.83 20.32 33.44
CA GLN A 168 11.71 20.77 34.83
C GLN A 168 10.67 21.88 35.00
N TYR A 169 10.68 22.86 34.10
CA TYR A 169 9.69 23.93 34.09
C TYR A 169 8.28 23.36 33.87
N ALA A 170 8.09 22.54 32.83
CA ALA A 170 6.81 21.92 32.53
C ALA A 170 6.28 21.08 33.70
N ASN A 171 7.15 20.30 34.36
CA ASN A 171 6.77 19.50 35.53
C ASN A 171 6.28 20.37 36.71
N THR A 172 6.91 21.53 36.93
CA THR A 172 6.53 22.46 38.02
C THR A 172 5.07 22.89 37.93
N PHE A 173 4.56 23.08 36.71
CA PHE A 173 3.18 23.50 36.45
C PHE A 173 2.27 22.36 35.97
N GLY A 174 2.78 21.12 35.92
CA GLY A 174 2.04 19.96 35.43
C GLY A 174 1.76 19.98 33.93
N TYR A 175 2.47 20.76 33.13
CA TYR A 175 2.31 20.81 31.68
C TYR A 175 2.81 19.52 31.00
N ALA A 176 2.18 19.16 29.88
CA ALA A 176 2.64 18.04 29.06
C ALA A 176 3.67 18.52 28.02
N VAL A 177 4.79 17.80 27.92
CA VAL A 177 5.83 18.04 26.92
C VAL A 177 5.69 17.03 25.79
N TRP A 178 5.61 17.50 24.56
CA TRP A 178 5.40 16.69 23.36
C TRP A 178 6.71 16.68 22.58
N LEU A 179 7.27 15.49 22.36
CA LEU A 179 8.59 15.34 21.77
C LEU A 179 8.55 14.36 20.60
N ARG A 180 9.14 14.78 19.49
CA ARG A 180 9.48 13.90 18.38
C ARG A 180 10.79 13.16 18.71
N PRO A 181 10.78 11.82 18.89
CA PRO A 181 12.00 11.08 19.18
C PRO A 181 12.85 10.93 17.91
N GLN A 182 13.74 11.90 17.68
CA GLN A 182 14.71 11.85 16.58
C GLN A 182 16.03 12.49 16.98
N ASP A 183 17.11 11.73 16.90
CA ASP A 183 18.46 12.23 17.12
C ASP A 183 18.83 13.22 16.00
N PRO A 184 19.29 14.45 16.36
CA PRO A 184 19.50 15.53 15.40
C PRO A 184 20.66 15.28 14.41
N TYR A 185 21.58 14.37 14.74
CA TYR A 185 22.75 14.08 13.91
C TYR A 185 22.53 12.83 13.05
N LEU A 186 21.93 11.79 13.63
CA LEU A 186 21.66 10.54 12.91
C LEU A 186 20.48 10.64 11.95
N GLY A 187 19.48 11.48 12.26
CA GLY A 187 18.35 11.72 11.35
C GLY A 187 18.68 12.70 10.22
N ARG A 188 19.78 13.45 10.32
CA ARG A 188 20.07 14.60 9.46
C ARG A 188 20.22 14.21 7.99
N GLY A 189 19.42 14.82 7.13
CA GLY A 189 19.52 14.66 5.67
C GLY A 189 19.02 13.31 5.14
N GLY A 190 18.46 12.46 5.99
CA GLY A 190 17.76 11.26 5.56
C GLY A 190 16.38 11.58 4.97
N VAL A 191 16.01 10.88 3.91
CA VAL A 191 14.76 11.09 3.17
C VAL A 191 13.87 9.85 3.10
N ALA A 192 14.45 8.67 3.38
CA ALA A 192 13.76 7.39 3.48
C ALA A 192 14.26 6.63 4.71
N ALA A 193 13.59 5.54 5.12
CA ALA A 193 14.09 4.71 6.21
C ALA A 193 15.38 3.99 5.76
N SER A 194 16.41 3.98 6.63
CA SER A 194 17.62 3.23 6.33
C SER A 194 17.32 1.74 6.27
N GLY A 195 17.62 1.12 5.14
CA GLY A 195 17.30 -0.27 4.87
C GLY A 195 17.48 -0.65 3.40
N PRO A 196 17.13 -1.89 3.02
CA PRO A 196 17.34 -2.40 1.67
C PRO A 196 16.68 -1.56 0.57
N VAL A 197 15.52 -0.96 0.83
CA VAL A 197 14.79 -0.14 -0.14
C VAL A 197 15.54 1.16 -0.43
N ALA A 198 15.88 1.94 0.62
CA ALA A 198 16.64 3.17 0.46
C ALA A 198 17.99 2.93 -0.23
N SER A 199 18.71 1.85 0.14
CA SER A 199 19.99 1.51 -0.49
C SER A 199 19.85 1.18 -1.98
N ARG A 200 18.81 0.44 -2.39
CA ARG A 200 18.56 0.12 -3.81
C ARG A 200 18.17 1.34 -4.62
N LEU A 201 17.41 2.26 -4.02
CA LEU A 201 16.97 3.50 -4.64
C LEU A 201 18.04 4.60 -4.60
N GLY A 202 19.17 4.39 -3.92
CA GLY A 202 20.20 5.41 -3.76
C GLY A 202 19.76 6.59 -2.88
N LEU A 203 18.79 6.38 -1.98
CA LEU A 203 18.24 7.40 -1.10
C LEU A 203 18.99 7.44 0.24
N SER A 204 19.24 8.65 0.75
CA SER A 204 19.78 8.84 2.10
C SER A 204 18.82 8.30 3.16
N GLY A 205 19.29 7.37 3.99
CA GLY A 205 18.48 6.65 4.97
C GLY A 205 18.49 7.27 6.37
N VAL A 206 17.35 7.31 7.06
CA VAL A 206 17.21 7.59 8.49
C VAL A 206 17.27 6.27 9.27
N PRO A 207 18.33 6.01 10.05
CA PRO A 207 18.46 4.76 10.80
C PRO A 207 17.46 4.68 11.96
N VAL A 208 17.05 3.47 12.32
CA VAL A 208 16.25 3.21 13.54
C VAL A 208 16.95 3.75 14.80
N ALA A 209 18.28 3.73 14.81
CA ALA A 209 19.09 4.29 15.89
C ALA A 209 18.77 5.76 16.19
N ALA A 210 18.38 6.56 15.18
CA ALA A 210 18.00 7.96 15.38
C ALA A 210 16.78 8.08 16.30
N GLU A 211 15.79 7.18 16.16
CA GLU A 211 14.61 7.16 17.04
C GLU A 211 14.96 6.59 18.41
N THR A 212 15.67 5.46 18.46
CA THR A 212 15.90 4.74 19.74
C THR A 212 16.86 5.46 20.68
N ILE A 213 17.87 6.18 20.16
CA ILE A 213 18.79 6.96 21.00
C ILE A 213 18.06 8.16 21.60
N ALA A 214 17.27 8.88 20.80
CA ALA A 214 16.44 9.97 21.29
C ALA A 214 15.46 9.51 22.37
N LEU A 215 14.80 8.36 22.17
CA LEU A 215 13.94 7.75 23.19
C LEU A 215 14.68 7.49 24.50
N HIS A 216 15.90 6.93 24.44
CA HIS A 216 16.67 6.66 25.64
C HIS A 216 17.01 7.94 26.40
N THR A 217 17.49 8.98 25.68
CA THR A 217 17.74 10.30 26.27
C THR A 217 16.49 10.87 26.92
N ILE A 218 15.35 10.84 26.22
CA ILE A 218 14.07 11.33 26.76
C ILE A 218 13.70 10.57 28.04
N PHE A 219 13.80 9.24 28.07
CA PHE A 219 13.47 8.46 29.26
C PHE A 219 14.37 8.79 30.46
N GLU A 220 15.68 8.99 30.25
CA GLU A 220 16.55 9.43 31.35
C GLU A 220 16.15 10.81 31.88
N LEU A 221 15.78 11.75 31.01
CA LEU A 221 15.30 13.06 31.43
C LEU A 221 13.96 12.98 32.17
N ILE A 222 13.06 12.09 31.77
CA ILE A 222 11.80 11.85 32.48
C ILE A 222 12.09 11.32 33.88
N ARG A 223 13.01 10.34 34.03
CA ARG A 223 13.40 9.84 35.35
C ARG A 223 13.97 10.95 36.23
N ALA A 224 14.76 11.85 35.66
CA ALA A 224 15.37 12.96 36.39
C ALA A 224 14.38 14.07 36.79
N THR A 225 13.29 14.25 36.04
CA THR A 225 12.40 15.42 36.19
C THR A 225 10.97 15.10 36.64
N GLY A 226 10.49 13.88 36.38
CA GLY A 226 9.09 13.49 36.56
C GLY A 226 8.12 14.06 35.52
N ALA A 227 8.62 14.79 34.50
CA ALA A 227 7.77 15.48 33.54
C ALA A 227 6.90 14.51 32.73
N ARG A 228 5.64 14.88 32.48
CA ARG A 228 4.73 14.15 31.60
C ARG A 228 5.14 14.35 30.15
N VAL A 229 5.42 13.27 29.43
CA VAL A 229 5.88 13.34 28.04
C VAL A 229 4.95 12.58 27.10
N HIS A 230 4.57 13.22 26.00
CA HIS A 230 3.95 12.57 24.86
C HIS A 230 4.97 12.39 23.74
N LEU A 231 5.18 11.15 23.29
CA LEU A 231 6.10 10.83 22.21
C LEU A 231 5.35 10.79 20.87
N GLN A 232 5.71 11.69 19.97
CA GLN A 232 5.01 11.86 18.70
C GLN A 232 5.52 10.91 17.61
N HIS A 233 4.60 10.35 16.84
CA HIS A 233 4.82 9.67 15.56
C HIS A 233 5.81 8.49 15.64
N LEU A 234 5.61 7.52 16.54
CA LEU A 234 6.53 6.38 16.63
C LEU A 234 6.52 5.58 15.32
N SER A 235 7.70 5.15 14.86
CA SER A 235 7.83 4.55 13.54
C SER A 235 8.59 3.22 13.48
N SER A 236 9.27 2.81 14.56
CA SER A 236 10.07 1.58 14.58
C SER A 236 9.61 0.55 15.61
N ALA A 237 9.72 -0.73 15.26
CA ALA A 237 9.47 -1.84 16.19
C ALA A 237 10.37 -1.75 17.44
N ALA A 238 11.65 -1.41 17.24
CA ALA A 238 12.59 -1.25 18.35
C ALA A 238 12.19 -0.09 19.27
N GLY A 239 11.74 1.04 18.72
CA GLY A 239 11.23 2.17 19.51
C GLY A 239 10.03 1.77 20.36
N LEU A 240 9.07 1.03 19.77
CA LEU A 240 7.89 0.53 20.49
C LEU A 240 8.24 -0.41 21.64
N GLU A 241 9.22 -1.30 21.48
CA GLU A 241 9.69 -2.12 22.60
C GLU A 241 10.25 -1.27 23.76
N ARG A 242 10.94 -0.17 23.44
CA ARG A 242 11.46 0.75 24.46
C ARG A 242 10.34 1.51 25.16
N VAL A 243 9.34 1.98 24.42
CA VAL A 243 8.14 2.61 24.99
C VAL A 243 7.40 1.62 25.90
N ARG A 244 7.22 0.37 25.47
CA ARG A 244 6.58 -0.67 26.28
C ARG A 244 7.35 -0.94 27.58
N ALA A 245 8.68 -0.96 27.53
CA ALA A 245 9.51 -1.09 28.72
C ALA A 245 9.35 0.11 29.66
N ALA A 246 9.40 1.33 29.14
CA ALA A 246 9.24 2.55 29.92
C ALA A 246 7.84 2.69 30.55
N LYS A 247 6.77 2.29 29.85
CA LYS A 247 5.41 2.21 30.42
C LYS A 247 5.32 1.20 31.56
N ARG A 248 5.95 0.02 31.42
CA ARG A 248 6.01 -0.99 32.50
C ARG A 248 6.79 -0.52 33.73
N GLU A 249 7.79 0.33 33.53
CA GLU A 249 8.51 1.00 34.61
C GLU A 249 7.64 2.05 35.34
N GLY A 250 6.53 2.47 34.73
CA GLY A 250 5.64 3.48 35.29
C GLY A 250 6.07 4.92 34.97
N LEU A 251 6.92 5.12 33.95
CA LEU A 251 7.24 6.46 33.49
C LEU A 251 5.97 7.17 32.98
N PRO A 252 5.79 8.47 33.25
CA PRO A 252 4.62 9.26 32.83
C PRO A 252 4.66 9.58 31.34
N ILE A 253 4.59 8.54 30.50
CA ILE A 253 4.67 8.63 29.05
C ILE A 253 3.41 8.15 28.35
N THR A 254 3.10 8.83 27.26
CA THR A 254 2.16 8.38 26.24
C THR A 254 2.83 8.48 24.87
N CYS A 255 2.25 7.86 23.85
CA CYS A 255 2.72 7.99 22.48
C CYS A 255 1.59 7.84 21.45
N ASP A 256 1.84 8.42 20.28
CA ASP A 256 0.98 8.27 19.12
C ASP A 256 1.72 7.62 17.93
N VAL A 257 0.94 7.31 16.90
CA VAL A 257 1.44 6.95 15.57
C VAL A 257 0.60 7.64 14.50
N THR A 258 1.22 7.97 13.36
CA THR A 258 0.46 8.54 12.24
C THR A 258 -0.32 7.44 11.52
N ILE A 259 -1.51 7.79 11.01
CA ILE A 259 -2.36 6.87 10.25
C ILE A 259 -1.64 6.30 9.00
N ASN A 260 -0.69 7.06 8.44
CA ASN A 260 0.15 6.60 7.33
C ASN A 260 1.00 5.37 7.75
N HIS A 261 1.63 5.42 8.92
CA HIS A 261 2.48 4.32 9.43
C HIS A 261 1.68 3.09 9.89
N VAL A 262 0.37 3.22 10.10
CA VAL A 262 -0.53 2.08 10.35
C VAL A 262 -0.72 1.24 9.08
N HIS A 263 -0.62 1.84 7.90
CA HIS A 263 -0.96 1.21 6.62
C HIS A 263 0.24 0.97 5.70
N LEU A 264 1.20 1.88 5.68
CA LEU A 264 2.23 1.96 4.66
C LEU A 264 3.60 1.53 5.17
N ILE A 265 4.46 1.12 4.24
CA ILE A 265 5.82 0.62 4.46
C ILE A 265 6.79 1.21 3.41
N ASP A 266 8.08 1.02 3.65
CA ASP A 266 9.16 1.54 2.82
C ASP A 266 9.04 1.15 1.33
N VAL A 267 8.58 -0.07 1.02
CA VAL A 267 8.38 -0.50 -0.37
C VAL A 267 7.27 0.26 -1.10
N ASP A 268 6.33 0.88 -0.40
CA ASP A 268 5.23 1.63 -1.02
C ASP A 268 5.71 2.93 -1.68
N ILE A 269 6.92 3.40 -1.36
CA ILE A 269 7.60 4.53 -2.05
C ILE A 269 7.66 4.30 -3.57
N GLY A 270 7.69 3.03 -4.02
CA GLY A 270 7.61 2.67 -5.43
C GLY A 270 8.69 3.35 -6.28
N TYR A 271 8.27 4.05 -7.33
CA TYR A 271 9.13 4.77 -8.28
C TYR A 271 9.49 6.18 -7.80
N PHE A 272 9.99 6.32 -6.57
CA PHE A 272 10.33 7.62 -6.00
C PHE A 272 9.11 8.56 -5.94
N ASP A 273 7.94 8.02 -5.59
CA ASP A 273 6.72 8.83 -5.51
C ASP A 273 6.77 9.75 -4.28
N ALA A 274 6.90 11.06 -4.52
CA ALA A 274 7.00 12.09 -3.49
C ALA A 274 5.75 12.20 -2.60
N GLN A 275 4.62 11.59 -2.98
CA GLN A 275 3.46 11.46 -2.10
C GLN A 275 3.77 10.61 -0.86
N PHE A 276 4.69 9.66 -0.97
CA PHE A 276 5.18 8.82 0.14
C PHE A 276 6.32 9.46 0.93
N ARG A 277 6.74 10.68 0.56
CA ARG A 277 7.72 11.45 1.33
C ARG A 277 7.02 12.03 2.56
N VAL A 278 7.16 11.33 3.68
CA VAL A 278 6.67 11.69 5.02
C VAL A 278 7.82 11.71 6.03
N ASP A 279 7.60 12.31 7.19
CA ASP A 279 8.54 12.33 8.32
C ASP A 279 7.79 12.00 9.63
N PRO A 280 8.08 10.89 10.34
CA PRO A 280 9.11 9.89 10.08
C PRO A 280 8.97 9.24 8.71
N PRO A 281 10.08 8.73 8.12
CA PRO A 281 9.97 7.96 6.90
C PRO A 281 9.32 6.60 7.17
N LEU A 282 8.54 6.13 6.18
CA LEU A 282 7.95 4.80 6.20
C LEU A 282 9.04 3.74 6.34
N ARG A 283 8.87 2.86 7.33
CA ARG A 283 9.82 1.79 7.66
C ARG A 283 9.36 0.43 7.11
N SER A 284 10.06 -0.63 7.49
CA SER A 284 9.82 -1.96 6.94
C SER A 284 8.45 -2.52 7.32
N GLN A 285 8.02 -3.56 6.61
CA GLN A 285 6.87 -4.40 6.95
C GLN A 285 6.84 -4.82 8.43
N ARG A 286 7.99 -5.19 9.00
CA ARG A 286 8.11 -5.56 10.41
C ARG A 286 7.74 -4.41 11.34
N ASP A 287 8.12 -3.19 11.00
CA ASP A 287 7.85 -2.01 11.81
C ASP A 287 6.36 -1.66 11.79
N ARG A 288 5.71 -1.72 10.61
CA ARG A 288 4.25 -1.55 10.51
C ARG A 288 3.50 -2.59 11.32
N ASP A 289 3.89 -3.86 11.24
CA ASP A 289 3.22 -4.92 12.00
C ASP A 289 3.39 -4.74 13.51
N ALA A 290 4.56 -4.27 13.96
CA ALA A 290 4.79 -3.90 15.35
C ALA A 290 3.92 -2.72 15.80
N ILE A 291 3.72 -1.71 14.95
CA ILE A 291 2.80 -0.59 15.20
C ILE A 291 1.37 -1.10 15.39
N ARG A 292 0.88 -1.94 14.48
CA ARG A 292 -0.47 -2.52 14.57
C ARG A 292 -0.65 -3.36 15.85
N ALA A 293 0.35 -4.15 16.21
CA ALA A 293 0.35 -4.90 17.46
C ALA A 293 0.35 -3.98 18.70
N ALA A 294 1.15 -2.92 18.68
CA ALA A 294 1.25 -1.94 19.76
C ALA A 294 -0.02 -1.08 19.95
N LEU A 295 -0.79 -0.86 18.87
CA LEU A 295 -2.14 -0.28 18.97
C LEU A 295 -3.11 -1.24 19.66
N ALA A 296 -3.01 -2.53 19.36
CA ALA A 296 -3.89 -3.56 19.92
C ALA A 296 -3.59 -3.87 21.40
N ASP A 297 -2.33 -3.83 21.82
CA ASP A 297 -1.90 -4.12 23.20
C ASP A 297 -1.93 -2.88 24.13
N GLY A 298 -2.18 -1.69 23.59
CA GLY A 298 -2.24 -0.44 24.34
C GLY A 298 -0.89 0.27 24.57
N THR A 299 0.20 -0.24 23.99
CA THR A 299 1.50 0.44 23.99
C THR A 299 1.41 1.79 23.29
N ILE A 300 0.69 1.88 22.15
CA ILE A 300 0.36 3.15 21.48
C ILE A 300 -1.00 3.64 21.98
N ASP A 301 -1.07 4.89 22.44
CA ASP A 301 -2.27 5.46 23.04
C ASP A 301 -3.27 5.96 22.01
N ALA A 302 -2.79 6.64 20.97
CA ALA A 302 -3.62 7.31 19.96
C ALA A 302 -3.07 7.16 18.53
N ILE A 303 -3.96 7.38 17.56
CA ILE A 303 -3.61 7.55 16.14
C ILE A 303 -3.87 9.02 15.78
N CYS A 304 -2.95 9.63 15.03
CA CYS A 304 -3.13 10.98 14.49
C CYS A 304 -3.01 10.97 12.97
N SER A 305 -3.54 12.00 12.32
CA SER A 305 -3.38 12.18 10.88
C SER A 305 -1.99 12.69 10.49
N ASP A 306 -1.33 13.44 11.39
CA ASP A 306 -0.14 14.26 11.10
C ASP A 306 -0.35 15.10 9.84
N HIS A 307 -1.54 15.70 9.75
CA HIS A 307 -1.99 16.41 8.57
C HIS A 307 -1.05 17.58 8.29
N THR A 308 -0.31 17.43 7.19
CA THR A 308 0.79 18.29 6.80
C THR A 308 0.62 18.59 5.31
N PRO A 309 -0.24 19.57 4.97
CA PRO A 309 -0.44 19.97 3.59
C PRO A 309 0.85 20.63 3.11
N VAL A 310 1.24 20.25 1.90
CA VAL A 310 2.45 20.69 1.21
C VAL A 310 2.02 21.23 -0.14
N ASP A 311 2.69 22.29 -0.58
CA ASP A 311 2.46 22.87 -1.89
C ASP A 311 2.67 21.85 -3.02
N ASP A 312 1.84 21.93 -4.06
CA ASP A 312 1.88 20.98 -5.18
C ASP A 312 3.24 21.00 -5.89
N ASP A 313 3.87 22.18 -6.06
CA ASP A 313 5.19 22.29 -6.70
C ASP A 313 6.29 21.63 -5.86
N GLU A 314 6.19 21.69 -4.52
CA GLU A 314 7.11 21.00 -3.62
C GLU A 314 6.97 19.48 -3.71
N LYS A 315 5.77 18.97 -4.00
CA LYS A 315 5.50 17.53 -4.19
C LYS A 315 5.76 17.04 -5.61
N LEU A 316 5.96 17.92 -6.58
CA LEU A 316 6.41 17.57 -7.93
C LEU A 316 7.93 17.42 -8.05
N ARG A 317 8.69 17.79 -7.01
CA ARG A 317 10.15 17.60 -6.98
C ARG A 317 10.53 16.12 -6.89
N PRO A 318 11.76 15.75 -7.32
CA PRO A 318 12.29 14.42 -7.06
C PRO A 318 12.18 14.04 -5.58
N PHE A 319 11.93 12.77 -5.27
CA PHE A 319 11.65 12.30 -3.90
C PHE A 319 12.62 12.81 -2.83
N GLY A 320 13.93 12.85 -3.13
CA GLY A 320 14.95 13.31 -2.19
C GLY A 320 14.92 14.82 -1.91
N GLU A 321 14.34 15.62 -2.80
CA GLU A 321 14.22 17.08 -2.69
C GLU A 321 12.79 17.53 -2.33
N ALA A 322 11.82 16.63 -2.44
CA ALA A 322 10.43 16.90 -2.09
C ALA A 322 10.27 17.11 -0.58
N SER A 323 9.42 18.07 -0.22
CA SER A 323 9.09 18.33 1.17
C SER A 323 8.32 17.14 1.79
N PRO A 324 8.66 16.72 3.02
CA PRO A 324 7.89 15.71 3.72
C PRO A 324 6.53 16.25 4.16
N GLY A 325 5.52 15.40 4.10
CA GLY A 325 4.16 15.71 4.58
C GLY A 325 3.07 15.03 3.78
N ALA A 326 1.95 14.78 4.43
CA ALA A 326 0.73 14.24 3.81
C ALA A 326 -0.52 14.85 4.43
N THR A 327 -1.53 15.14 3.61
CA THR A 327 -2.88 15.47 4.04
C THR A 327 -3.57 14.21 4.56
N GLY A 328 -4.02 14.25 5.82
CA GLY A 328 -4.63 13.08 6.49
C GLY A 328 -5.96 13.30 7.20
N LEU A 329 -6.40 14.54 7.47
CA LEU A 329 -7.65 14.83 8.21
C LEU A 329 -8.88 14.09 7.65
N GLU A 330 -9.10 14.22 6.34
CA GLU A 330 -10.24 13.61 5.63
C GLU A 330 -10.15 12.07 5.55
N LEU A 331 -8.97 11.51 5.82
CA LEU A 331 -8.69 10.09 5.72
C LEU A 331 -8.65 9.38 7.07
N LEU A 332 -8.57 10.13 8.18
CA LEU A 332 -8.37 9.58 9.52
C LEU A 332 -9.44 8.55 9.87
N LEU A 333 -10.72 8.88 9.67
CA LEU A 333 -11.84 7.98 9.94
C LEU A 333 -11.77 6.73 9.06
N SER A 334 -11.70 6.91 7.74
CA SER A 334 -11.81 5.81 6.78
C SER A 334 -10.65 4.82 6.91
N LEU A 335 -9.44 5.31 7.15
CA LEU A 335 -8.26 4.48 7.38
C LEU A 335 -8.27 3.81 8.76
N THR A 336 -8.86 4.44 9.78
CA THR A 336 -9.06 3.80 11.10
C THR A 336 -10.06 2.66 11.00
N VAL A 337 -11.20 2.88 10.32
CA VAL A 337 -12.20 1.84 10.04
C VAL A 337 -11.61 0.69 9.23
N LYS A 338 -10.81 1.01 8.20
CA LYS A 338 -10.08 0.02 7.40
C LYS A 338 -9.15 -0.83 8.26
N TRP A 339 -8.33 -0.20 9.10
CA TRP A 339 -7.46 -0.91 10.04
C TRP A 339 -8.25 -1.82 10.98
N ALA A 340 -9.37 -1.33 11.52
CA ALA A 340 -10.24 -2.12 12.38
C ALA A 340 -10.75 -3.38 11.67
N ALA A 341 -11.18 -3.25 10.41
CA ALA A 341 -11.67 -4.38 9.62
C ALA A 341 -10.55 -5.39 9.31
N GLU A 342 -9.37 -4.93 8.92
CA GLU A 342 -8.21 -5.79 8.61
C GLU A 342 -7.74 -6.59 9.82
N GLU A 343 -7.68 -5.96 11.00
CA GLU A 343 -7.26 -6.57 12.26
C GLU A 343 -8.42 -7.23 13.04
N LYS A 344 -9.62 -7.27 12.45
CA LYS A 344 -10.84 -7.84 13.06
C LYS A 344 -11.14 -7.27 14.45
N ARG A 345 -10.97 -5.96 14.61
CA ARG A 345 -11.24 -5.20 15.85
C ARG A 345 -12.67 -4.70 15.87
N SER A 346 -13.24 -4.54 17.06
CA SER A 346 -14.50 -3.82 17.22
C SER A 346 -14.32 -2.36 16.82
N LEU A 347 -15.37 -1.77 16.25
CA LEU A 347 -15.31 -0.39 15.78
C LEU A 347 -15.17 0.57 16.97
N ALA A 348 -15.82 0.29 18.10
CA ALA A 348 -15.63 1.02 19.36
C ALA A 348 -14.15 1.05 19.81
N SER A 349 -13.45 -0.09 19.80
CA SER A 349 -12.04 -0.15 20.21
C SER A 349 -11.12 0.61 19.25
N ALA A 350 -11.42 0.62 17.96
CA ALA A 350 -10.61 1.34 16.97
C ALA A 350 -10.86 2.85 17.05
N LEU A 351 -12.12 3.27 17.11
CA LEU A 351 -12.48 4.68 17.24
C LEU A 351 -11.96 5.29 18.53
N ALA A 352 -11.82 4.51 19.61
CA ALA A 352 -11.20 5.00 20.85
C ALA A 352 -9.82 5.62 20.62
N LYS A 353 -9.04 5.10 19.65
CA LYS A 353 -7.70 5.62 19.30
C LYS A 353 -7.71 6.98 18.61
N VAL A 354 -8.86 7.43 18.12
CA VAL A 354 -9.06 8.72 17.42
C VAL A 354 -10.18 9.56 18.04
N THR A 355 -10.66 9.21 19.24
CA THR A 355 -11.73 9.93 19.97
C THR A 355 -11.37 10.06 21.45
N SER A 356 -11.79 9.09 22.27
CA SER A 356 -11.71 9.15 23.73
C SER A 356 -10.28 9.10 24.27
N ALA A 357 -9.38 8.31 23.64
CA ALA A 357 -7.98 8.22 24.07
C ALA A 357 -7.21 9.53 23.83
N PRO A 358 -7.20 10.12 22.61
CA PRO A 358 -6.58 11.43 22.40
C PRO A 358 -7.24 12.55 23.24
N ALA A 359 -8.56 12.53 23.43
CA ALA A 359 -9.22 13.48 24.32
C ALA A 359 -8.76 13.38 25.78
N ALA A 360 -8.65 12.15 26.31
CA ALA A 360 -8.17 11.90 27.67
C ALA A 360 -6.71 12.33 27.85
N LEU A 361 -5.87 12.11 26.84
CA LEU A 361 -4.47 12.54 26.81
C LEU A 361 -4.34 14.06 26.96
N LEU A 362 -5.17 14.80 26.22
CA LEU A 362 -5.20 16.27 26.24
C LEU A 362 -5.97 16.84 27.44
N GLY A 363 -6.69 16.01 28.21
CA GLY A 363 -7.56 16.48 29.29
C GLY A 363 -8.81 17.23 28.79
N LEU A 364 -9.29 16.92 27.59
CA LEU A 364 -10.43 17.60 26.96
C LEU A 364 -11.76 16.89 27.25
N PRO A 365 -12.86 17.64 27.43
CA PRO A 365 -14.21 17.09 27.54
C PRO A 365 -14.79 16.74 26.15
N ALA A 366 -14.00 16.09 25.30
CA ALA A 366 -14.33 15.71 23.93
C ALA A 366 -14.25 14.17 23.75
N GLY A 367 -14.66 13.66 22.59
CA GLY A 367 -14.48 12.24 22.25
C GLY A 367 -15.36 11.27 23.06
N ARG A 368 -16.49 11.74 23.60
CA ARG A 368 -17.42 10.96 24.46
C ARG A 368 -18.87 11.18 24.04
N LEU A 369 -19.72 10.18 24.31
CA LEU A 369 -21.17 10.26 24.08
C LEU A 369 -21.91 10.11 25.41
N GLU A 370 -22.21 11.23 26.07
CA GLU A 370 -22.97 11.23 27.31
C GLU A 370 -23.93 12.43 27.37
N PRO A 371 -25.13 12.28 28.00
CA PRO A 371 -26.02 13.41 28.22
C PRO A 371 -25.32 14.55 28.95
N GLY A 372 -25.48 15.77 28.44
CA GLY A 372 -24.84 17.00 28.93
C GLY A 372 -23.53 17.36 28.22
N ALA A 373 -22.86 16.41 27.57
CA ALA A 373 -21.66 16.69 26.77
C ALA A 373 -21.97 17.52 25.53
N ALA A 374 -20.93 18.14 24.95
CA ALA A 374 -21.04 18.84 23.67
C ALA A 374 -21.49 17.86 22.57
N ALA A 375 -22.34 18.33 21.67
CA ALA A 375 -22.89 17.53 20.57
C ALA A 375 -21.91 17.41 19.38
N ASP A 376 -20.66 17.08 19.68
CA ASP A 376 -19.63 16.79 18.70
C ASP A 376 -19.81 15.35 18.22
N LEU A 377 -20.48 15.19 17.08
CA LEU A 377 -20.91 13.89 16.57
C LEU A 377 -20.43 13.68 15.14
N CYS A 378 -19.99 12.46 14.85
CA CYS A 378 -19.68 12.01 13.50
C CYS A 378 -20.69 10.92 13.09
N VAL A 379 -21.44 11.15 12.01
CA VAL A 379 -22.35 10.17 11.42
C VAL A 379 -21.74 9.68 10.11
N PHE A 380 -21.53 8.38 9.97
CA PHE A 380 -20.85 7.81 8.81
C PHE A 380 -21.35 6.41 8.46
N ASP A 381 -21.18 6.00 7.20
CA ASP A 381 -21.40 4.63 6.77
C ASP A 381 -20.08 3.84 6.89
N PRO A 382 -19.97 2.85 7.81
CA PRO A 382 -18.76 2.04 7.97
C PRO A 382 -18.50 1.07 6.80
N GLY A 383 -19.53 0.79 5.98
CA GLY A 383 -19.41 -0.03 4.78
C GLY A 383 -19.17 0.77 3.50
N ALA A 384 -19.21 2.10 3.57
CA ALA A 384 -18.98 2.94 2.41
C ALA A 384 -17.53 2.88 1.95
N HIS A 385 -17.35 2.73 0.64
CA HIS A 385 -16.07 2.87 -0.03
C HIS A 385 -16.08 4.11 -0.88
N TRP A 386 -15.03 4.93 -0.78
CA TRP A 386 -14.84 6.09 -1.64
C TRP A 386 -13.43 6.11 -2.22
N HIS A 387 -13.26 6.84 -3.30
CA HIS A 387 -12.00 6.96 -4.00
C HIS A 387 -11.33 8.28 -3.64
N VAL A 388 -10.15 8.20 -3.04
CA VAL A 388 -9.37 9.39 -2.69
C VAL A 388 -8.79 9.99 -3.98
N GLU A 389 -9.18 11.20 -4.30
CA GLU A 389 -8.72 11.96 -5.45
C GLU A 389 -8.73 13.46 -5.11
N PRO A 390 -7.90 14.30 -5.75
CA PRO A 390 -7.74 15.70 -5.34
C PRO A 390 -9.07 16.45 -5.25
N ARG A 391 -9.95 16.31 -6.24
CA ARG A 391 -11.27 16.97 -6.27
C ARG A 391 -12.25 16.55 -5.16
N ALA A 392 -12.00 15.41 -4.51
CA ALA A 392 -12.82 14.92 -3.41
C ALA A 392 -12.34 15.45 -2.06
N LEU A 393 -11.11 15.96 -1.98
CA LEU A 393 -10.53 16.54 -0.78
C LEU A 393 -10.93 18.02 -0.67
N LYS A 394 -11.21 18.45 0.56
CA LYS A 394 -11.48 19.84 0.94
C LYS A 394 -10.21 20.60 1.30
N SER A 395 -9.20 19.88 1.80
CA SER A 395 -7.88 20.46 2.05
C SER A 395 -7.34 21.08 0.77
N GLN A 396 -6.64 22.20 0.90
CA GLN A 396 -5.95 22.82 -0.24
C GLN A 396 -4.74 21.98 -0.67
N GLY A 397 -4.09 21.28 0.27
CA GLY A 397 -3.01 20.36 -0.01
C GLY A 397 -3.56 18.99 -0.40
N HIS A 398 -3.40 18.60 -1.65
CA HIS A 398 -3.88 17.30 -2.14
C HIS A 398 -2.84 16.18 -1.97
N ASN A 399 -1.74 16.46 -1.28
CA ASN A 399 -0.61 15.56 -1.17
C ASN A 399 -0.90 14.40 -0.21
N THR A 400 -1.20 13.20 -0.71
CA THR A 400 -1.40 12.03 0.15
C THR A 400 -0.96 10.73 -0.53
N PRO A 401 -0.29 9.82 0.20
CA PRO A 401 0.07 8.50 -0.34
C PRO A 401 -1.15 7.66 -0.78
N PHE A 402 -2.35 8.03 -0.31
CA PHE A 402 -3.59 7.30 -0.59
C PHE A 402 -4.34 7.81 -1.82
N LEU A 403 -3.81 8.80 -2.55
CA LEU A 403 -4.36 9.20 -3.85
C LEU A 403 -4.53 7.93 -4.68
N GLY A 404 -5.77 7.62 -5.03
CA GLY A 404 -6.09 6.36 -5.67
C GLY A 404 -5.22 6.19 -6.91
N VAL A 405 -4.55 5.03 -7.02
CA VAL A 405 -3.83 4.66 -8.25
C VAL A 405 -4.82 4.80 -9.38
N ASN A 406 -4.63 5.90 -10.12
CA ASN A 406 -5.70 6.58 -10.79
C ASN A 406 -6.50 5.57 -11.65
N ARG A 407 -7.81 5.41 -11.42
CA ARG A 407 -8.63 4.62 -12.37
C ARG A 407 -8.53 5.21 -13.77
N PHE A 408 -8.30 6.51 -13.89
CA PHE A 408 -7.90 7.12 -15.15
C PHE A 408 -6.51 6.65 -15.60
N SER A 409 -5.50 6.41 -14.75
CA SER A 409 -4.21 5.84 -15.23
C SER A 409 -4.34 4.42 -15.75
N ILE A 410 -5.14 3.54 -15.13
CA ILE A 410 -5.38 2.19 -15.69
C ILE A 410 -6.23 2.28 -16.95
N ALA A 411 -7.31 3.07 -16.96
CA ALA A 411 -8.15 3.27 -18.14
C ALA A 411 -7.36 3.91 -19.30
N TRP A 412 -6.48 4.88 -19.03
CA TRP A 412 -5.57 5.49 -20.00
C TRP A 412 -4.49 4.51 -20.46
N ARG A 413 -3.92 3.69 -19.57
CA ARG A 413 -2.97 2.62 -19.96
C ARG A 413 -3.65 1.58 -20.85
N LYS A 414 -4.88 1.17 -20.51
CA LYS A 414 -5.73 0.33 -21.37
C LYS A 414 -6.03 1.01 -22.70
N ALA A 415 -6.42 2.28 -22.70
CA ALA A 415 -6.71 3.04 -23.91
C ALA A 415 -5.47 3.18 -24.81
N ARG A 416 -4.28 3.40 -24.24
CA ARG A 416 -3.00 3.42 -24.96
C ARG A 416 -2.69 2.07 -25.59
N LEU A 417 -2.92 0.96 -24.87
CA LEU A 417 -2.75 -0.39 -25.42
C LEU A 417 -3.76 -0.67 -26.53
N VAL A 418 -5.03 -0.32 -26.36
CA VAL A 418 -6.07 -0.45 -27.40
C VAL A 418 -5.71 0.37 -28.64
N ALA A 419 -5.32 1.65 -28.46
CA ALA A 419 -4.87 2.50 -29.56
C ALA A 419 -3.66 1.92 -30.28
N HIS A 420 -2.70 1.32 -29.56
CA HIS A 420 -1.55 0.65 -30.15
C HIS A 420 -1.93 -0.61 -30.94
N VAL A 421 -2.91 -1.38 -30.47
CA VAL A 421 -3.45 -2.54 -31.21
C VAL A 421 -4.16 -2.09 -32.48
N LEU A 422 -5.01 -1.07 -32.41
CA LEU A 422 -5.68 -0.49 -33.58
C LEU A 422 -4.67 0.09 -34.59
N HIS A 423 -3.61 0.73 -34.11
CA HIS A 423 -2.53 1.22 -34.97
C HIS A 423 -1.79 0.06 -35.66
N GLY A 424 -1.54 -1.04 -34.95
CA GLY A 424 -1.00 -2.28 -35.54
C GLY A 424 -1.90 -2.84 -36.63
N ALA A 425 -3.22 -2.92 -36.37
CA ALA A 425 -4.19 -3.35 -37.37
C ALA A 425 -4.18 -2.45 -38.61
N TRP A 426 -4.04 -1.14 -38.43
CA TRP A 426 -3.90 -0.19 -39.54
C TRP A 426 -2.60 -0.39 -40.33
N ILE A 427 -1.46 -0.64 -39.67
CA ILE A 427 -0.19 -0.97 -40.33
C ILE A 427 -0.35 -2.25 -41.17
N VAL A 428 -0.96 -3.29 -40.61
CA VAL A 428 -1.22 -4.54 -41.34
C VAL A 428 -2.14 -4.31 -42.54
N ALA A 429 -3.19 -3.50 -42.39
CA ALA A 429 -4.13 -3.22 -43.47
C ALA A 429 -3.51 -2.41 -44.62
N THR A 430 -2.56 -1.52 -44.32
CA THR A 430 -2.07 -0.51 -45.29
C THR A 430 -0.66 -0.76 -45.82
N ARG A 431 0.20 -1.43 -45.04
CA ARG A 431 1.62 -1.60 -45.34
C ARG A 431 2.01 -3.05 -45.63
N PHE A 432 1.43 -4.05 -44.98
CA PHE A 432 1.88 -5.45 -45.14
C PHE A 432 1.82 -5.95 -46.58
N SER A 433 0.80 -5.59 -47.35
CA SER A 433 0.70 -6.00 -48.76
C SER A 433 1.76 -5.37 -49.68
N ARG A 434 2.50 -4.37 -49.19
CA ARG A 434 3.54 -3.62 -49.92
C ARG A 434 4.94 -3.86 -49.35
N THR A 435 5.08 -4.74 -48.36
CA THR A 435 6.34 -5.04 -47.68
C THR A 435 6.70 -6.51 -47.92
N ASP A 436 7.99 -6.76 -48.12
CA ASP A 436 8.57 -8.10 -48.17
C ASP A 436 8.53 -8.79 -46.79
N ASP A 437 8.92 -10.06 -46.75
CA ASP A 437 8.79 -10.86 -45.53
C ASP A 437 9.70 -10.34 -44.40
N ASP A 438 10.89 -9.81 -44.72
CA ASP A 438 11.80 -9.20 -43.74
C ASP A 438 11.24 -7.91 -43.14
N GLY A 439 10.70 -7.01 -43.96
CA GLY A 439 10.08 -5.80 -43.45
C GLY A 439 8.81 -6.07 -42.61
N ARG A 440 8.03 -7.12 -42.95
CA ARG A 440 6.90 -7.55 -42.10
C ARG A 440 7.36 -8.06 -40.74
N ARG A 441 8.47 -8.81 -40.70
CA ARG A 441 9.09 -9.26 -39.45
C ARG A 441 9.50 -8.07 -38.60
N GLU A 442 10.24 -7.12 -39.17
CA GLU A 442 10.72 -5.95 -38.42
C GLU A 442 9.55 -5.10 -37.87
N LEU A 443 8.51 -4.86 -38.68
CA LEU A 443 7.30 -4.18 -38.20
C LEU A 443 6.63 -4.91 -37.04
N THR A 444 6.54 -6.24 -37.11
CA THR A 444 5.97 -7.08 -36.04
C THR A 444 6.80 -6.99 -34.77
N ARG A 445 8.13 -6.98 -34.90
CA ARG A 445 9.07 -6.86 -33.79
C ARG A 445 8.93 -5.52 -33.08
N GLN A 446 8.99 -4.42 -33.82
CA GLN A 446 8.88 -3.06 -33.28
C GLN A 446 7.52 -2.84 -32.60
N TRP A 447 6.45 -3.34 -33.22
CA TRP A 447 5.11 -3.27 -32.66
C TRP A 447 5.00 -4.05 -31.34
N SER A 448 5.62 -5.23 -31.26
CA SER A 448 5.63 -6.05 -30.04
C SER A 448 6.47 -5.44 -28.92
N LEU A 449 7.67 -4.94 -29.22
CA LEU A 449 8.52 -4.20 -28.27
C LEU A 449 7.78 -3.00 -27.67
N ARG A 450 7.06 -2.24 -28.51
CA ARG A 450 6.27 -1.09 -28.06
C ARG A 450 5.07 -1.51 -27.23
N PHE A 451 4.41 -2.62 -27.56
CA PHE A 451 3.34 -3.17 -26.72
C PHE A 451 3.85 -3.54 -25.33
N LEU A 452 4.96 -4.29 -25.24
CA LEU A 452 5.57 -4.66 -23.96
C LEU A 452 5.94 -3.43 -23.14
N ALA A 453 6.57 -2.43 -23.76
CA ALA A 453 6.90 -1.16 -23.09
C ALA A 453 5.66 -0.43 -22.54
N LEU A 454 4.56 -0.39 -23.30
CA LEU A 454 3.29 0.21 -22.85
C LEU A 454 2.62 -0.59 -21.72
N ALA A 455 2.78 -1.92 -21.73
CA ALA A 455 2.30 -2.79 -20.67
C ALA A 455 3.16 -2.70 -19.39
N GLY A 456 4.35 -2.12 -19.47
CA GLY A 456 5.32 -2.08 -18.38
C GLY A 456 6.19 -3.34 -18.29
N VAL A 457 6.32 -4.10 -19.38
CA VAL A 457 7.12 -5.33 -19.41
C VAL A 457 8.45 -5.08 -20.11
N ARG A 458 9.55 -5.39 -19.43
CA ARG A 458 10.92 -5.37 -19.98
C ARG A 458 11.32 -6.79 -20.39
N LEU A 459 11.79 -6.96 -21.63
CA LEU A 459 12.35 -8.23 -22.11
C LEU A 459 13.86 -8.30 -21.84
N VAL A 460 14.30 -9.41 -21.26
CA VAL A 460 15.71 -9.83 -21.15
C VAL A 460 15.87 -11.18 -21.83
N VAL A 461 16.79 -11.26 -22.79
CA VAL A 461 17.07 -12.51 -23.53
C VAL A 461 18.39 -13.08 -23.02
N HIS A 462 18.37 -14.35 -22.64
CA HIS A 462 19.54 -15.13 -22.24
C HIS A 462 19.91 -16.09 -23.37
N HIS A 463 21.21 -16.29 -23.57
CA HIS A 463 21.76 -17.26 -24.52
C HIS A 463 21.34 -17.05 -26.00
N ASP A 464 21.08 -15.80 -26.43
CA ASP A 464 20.63 -15.49 -27.79
C ASP A 464 21.60 -15.97 -28.89
N GLU A 465 22.87 -16.19 -28.56
CA GLU A 465 23.86 -16.76 -29.47
C GLU A 465 23.52 -18.17 -29.98
N ARG A 466 22.62 -18.90 -29.30
CA ARG A 466 22.17 -20.24 -29.70
C ARG A 466 21.03 -20.23 -30.72
N ARG A 467 20.51 -19.05 -31.04
CA ARG A 467 19.32 -18.88 -31.88
C ARG A 467 19.54 -19.37 -33.32
N VAL A 468 18.68 -20.27 -33.78
CA VAL A 468 18.61 -20.68 -35.20
C VAL A 468 17.66 -19.78 -35.95
N ASP A 469 18.08 -19.02 -36.97
CA ASP A 469 17.27 -17.96 -37.61
C ASP A 469 16.23 -18.42 -38.67
N ALA A 470 16.37 -19.60 -39.25
CA ALA A 470 15.44 -20.11 -40.28
C ALA A 470 15.24 -21.64 -40.16
N GLY A 471 14.12 -22.14 -40.70
CA GLY A 471 13.87 -23.58 -40.84
C GLY A 471 13.86 -24.36 -39.52
N ALA A 472 13.26 -23.81 -38.48
CA ALA A 472 13.19 -24.44 -37.15
C ALA A 472 11.79 -24.30 -36.53
N MET A 473 11.41 -25.29 -35.74
CA MET A 473 10.22 -25.20 -34.88
C MET A 473 10.63 -24.67 -33.50
N VAL A 474 10.08 -23.54 -33.09
CA VAL A 474 10.28 -22.99 -31.75
C VAL A 474 9.29 -23.61 -30.78
N VAL A 475 9.75 -24.07 -29.62
CA VAL A 475 8.88 -24.64 -28.57
C VAL A 475 9.10 -23.89 -27.25
N CYS A 476 8.02 -23.58 -26.54
CA CYS A 476 8.06 -22.74 -25.33
C CYS A 476 7.09 -23.23 -24.26
N ASN A 477 7.41 -22.99 -22.98
CA ASN A 477 6.41 -23.02 -21.92
C ASN A 477 5.35 -21.92 -22.14
N HIS A 478 4.16 -22.06 -21.56
CA HIS A 478 3.07 -21.10 -21.81
C HIS A 478 2.45 -20.60 -20.51
N ILE A 479 2.64 -19.32 -20.23
CA ILE A 479 2.20 -18.68 -18.98
C ILE A 479 1.00 -17.75 -19.27
N SER A 480 1.04 -17.04 -20.39
CA SER A 480 0.11 -15.95 -20.66
C SER A 480 -0.08 -15.66 -22.15
N TRP A 481 -1.16 -14.96 -22.49
CA TRP A 481 -1.37 -14.42 -23.83
C TRP A 481 -0.29 -13.40 -24.24
N ILE A 482 0.41 -12.77 -23.27
CA ILE A 482 1.49 -11.83 -23.56
C ILE A 482 2.76 -12.51 -24.08
N ASP A 483 2.94 -13.82 -23.86
CA ASP A 483 4.09 -14.61 -24.33
C ASP A 483 4.32 -14.45 -25.84
N ILE A 484 3.24 -14.32 -26.62
CA ILE A 484 3.27 -14.08 -28.06
C ILE A 484 4.02 -12.77 -28.39
N TYR A 485 3.78 -11.70 -27.63
CA TYR A 485 4.46 -10.42 -27.80
C TYR A 485 5.91 -10.50 -27.37
N VAL A 486 6.21 -11.27 -26.32
CA VAL A 486 7.58 -11.51 -25.85
C VAL A 486 8.41 -12.20 -26.93
N ILE A 487 7.88 -13.29 -27.48
CA ILE A 487 8.53 -14.04 -28.55
C ILE A 487 8.65 -13.18 -29.81
N ASN A 488 7.61 -12.45 -30.21
CA ASN A 488 7.71 -11.57 -31.38
C ASN A 488 8.66 -10.38 -31.19
N ALA A 489 8.84 -9.87 -29.96
CA ALA A 489 9.79 -8.82 -29.64
C ALA A 489 11.25 -9.32 -29.69
N TRP A 490 11.48 -10.57 -29.26
CA TRP A 490 12.75 -11.25 -29.46
C TRP A 490 12.98 -11.55 -30.93
N ARG A 491 12.09 -12.35 -31.52
CA ARG A 491 12.13 -12.82 -32.89
C ARG A 491 10.73 -13.18 -33.42
N PRO A 492 10.18 -12.35 -34.34
CA PRO A 492 8.88 -12.58 -34.98
C PRO A 492 8.75 -14.00 -35.54
N THR A 493 7.82 -14.77 -34.97
CA THR A 493 7.64 -16.19 -35.30
C THR A 493 6.14 -16.48 -35.41
N PRO A 494 5.65 -17.02 -36.54
CA PRO A 494 4.25 -17.44 -36.66
C PRO A 494 3.86 -18.49 -35.61
N PHE A 495 2.64 -18.41 -35.06
CA PHE A 495 2.18 -19.32 -34.01
C PHE A 495 1.17 -20.35 -34.50
N VAL A 496 0.96 -21.38 -33.71
CA VAL A 496 -0.19 -22.29 -33.81
C VAL A 496 -1.19 -21.94 -32.72
N SER A 497 -2.43 -21.63 -33.10
CA SER A 497 -3.50 -21.20 -32.19
C SER A 497 -4.75 -22.06 -32.32
N LYS A 498 -5.64 -22.02 -31.32
CA LYS A 498 -6.94 -22.71 -31.40
C LYS A 498 -7.86 -22.02 -32.39
N ALA A 499 -8.71 -22.79 -33.07
CA ALA A 499 -9.56 -22.25 -34.13
C ALA A 499 -10.58 -21.21 -33.65
N GLU A 500 -11.01 -21.24 -32.39
CA GLU A 500 -11.96 -20.26 -31.86
C GLU A 500 -11.36 -18.83 -31.83
N VAL A 501 -10.03 -18.73 -31.79
CA VAL A 501 -9.32 -17.44 -31.84
C VAL A 501 -9.45 -16.78 -33.21
N HIS A 502 -9.66 -17.56 -34.27
CA HIS A 502 -9.93 -17.02 -35.61
C HIS A 502 -11.20 -16.14 -35.63
N ASP A 503 -12.19 -16.49 -34.81
CA ASP A 503 -13.49 -15.83 -34.78
C ASP A 503 -13.51 -14.58 -33.89
N TRP A 504 -12.38 -14.25 -33.24
CA TRP A 504 -12.27 -13.07 -32.39
C TRP A 504 -12.15 -11.79 -33.24
N PRO A 505 -12.96 -10.74 -32.98
CA PRO A 505 -12.90 -9.49 -33.74
C PRO A 505 -11.51 -8.84 -33.64
N VAL A 506 -10.99 -8.35 -34.76
CA VAL A 506 -9.68 -7.71 -34.91
C VAL A 506 -8.48 -8.64 -34.68
N ILE A 507 -8.46 -9.38 -33.56
CA ILE A 507 -7.37 -10.28 -33.16
C ILE A 507 -7.28 -11.49 -34.09
N GLY A 508 -8.40 -12.14 -34.43
CA GLY A 508 -8.41 -13.27 -35.36
C GLY A 508 -7.94 -12.88 -36.76
N TRP A 509 -8.36 -11.70 -37.23
CA TRP A 509 -7.90 -11.12 -38.50
C TRP A 509 -6.40 -10.80 -38.50
N LEU A 510 -5.89 -10.17 -37.44
CA LEU A 510 -4.46 -9.88 -37.26
C LEU A 510 -3.64 -11.17 -37.25
N ALA A 511 -4.06 -12.16 -36.47
CA ALA A 511 -3.39 -13.46 -36.37
C ALA A 511 -3.32 -14.17 -37.73
N ALA A 512 -4.40 -14.12 -38.53
CA ALA A 512 -4.42 -14.67 -39.89
C ALA A 512 -3.45 -13.94 -40.84
N LYS A 513 -3.28 -12.62 -40.70
CA LYS A 513 -2.33 -11.82 -41.48
C LYS A 513 -0.87 -11.98 -41.06
N LEU A 514 -0.64 -12.49 -39.85
CA LEU A 514 0.67 -12.83 -39.30
C LEU A 514 1.02 -14.33 -39.50
N ASP A 515 0.39 -14.98 -40.47
CA ASP A 515 0.59 -16.40 -40.82
C ASP A 515 0.33 -17.41 -39.68
N THR A 516 -0.49 -17.05 -38.68
CA THR A 516 -0.88 -17.96 -37.59
C THR A 516 -1.69 -19.13 -38.13
N ALA A 517 -1.32 -20.37 -37.76
CA ALA A 517 -2.07 -21.57 -38.13
C ALA A 517 -3.14 -21.90 -37.08
N PHE A 518 -4.39 -22.10 -37.50
CA PHE A 518 -5.53 -22.34 -36.60
C PHE A 518 -5.93 -23.81 -36.53
N VAL A 519 -6.12 -24.35 -35.31
CA VAL A 519 -6.35 -25.79 -35.07
C VAL A 519 -7.66 -26.08 -34.34
N ARG A 520 -8.47 -26.98 -34.91
CA ARG A 520 -9.68 -27.58 -34.29
C ARG A 520 -9.33 -28.94 -33.67
N ARG A 521 -9.52 -29.10 -32.35
CA ARG A 521 -9.14 -30.32 -31.60
C ARG A 521 -10.15 -31.47 -31.72
N ASP A 522 -11.36 -31.15 -32.16
CA ASP A 522 -12.57 -31.98 -32.22
C ASP A 522 -12.70 -32.83 -33.49
N LYS A 523 -11.85 -32.61 -34.51
CA LYS A 523 -11.83 -33.42 -35.75
C LYS A 523 -10.43 -33.98 -36.06
N ARG A 524 -10.28 -35.31 -35.95
CA ARG A 524 -9.02 -36.04 -36.27
C ARG A 524 -8.50 -35.80 -37.69
N SER A 525 -9.38 -35.53 -38.66
CA SER A 525 -9.01 -35.23 -40.06
C SER A 525 -8.37 -33.85 -40.23
N ASP A 526 -8.83 -32.84 -39.49
CA ASP A 526 -8.31 -31.47 -39.56
C ASP A 526 -6.93 -31.36 -38.90
N ALA A 527 -6.70 -32.08 -37.80
CA ALA A 527 -5.39 -32.16 -37.16
C ALA A 527 -4.30 -32.70 -38.11
N LYS A 528 -4.58 -33.76 -38.87
CA LYS A 528 -3.62 -34.30 -39.85
C LYS A 528 -3.31 -33.32 -40.99
N ARG A 529 -4.31 -32.61 -41.50
CA ARG A 529 -4.13 -31.59 -42.55
C ARG A 529 -3.22 -30.47 -42.07
N ILE A 530 -3.45 -29.98 -40.86
CA ILE A 530 -2.65 -28.90 -40.28
C ILE A 530 -1.22 -29.36 -40.01
N MET A 531 -1.01 -30.56 -39.47
CA MET A 531 0.34 -31.09 -39.28
C MET A 531 1.12 -31.19 -40.59
N HIS A 532 0.46 -31.56 -41.68
CA HIS A 532 1.05 -31.57 -43.02
C HIS A 532 1.39 -30.16 -43.50
N GLU A 533 0.50 -29.19 -43.30
CA GLU A 533 0.74 -27.78 -43.63
C GLU A 533 1.90 -27.17 -42.84
N LEU A 534 1.97 -27.43 -41.53
CA LEU A 534 3.07 -27.00 -40.67
C LEU A 534 4.40 -27.62 -41.14
N ALA A 535 4.40 -28.92 -41.49
CA ALA A 535 5.59 -29.58 -42.01
C ALA A 535 6.05 -28.97 -43.35
N GLN A 536 5.13 -28.68 -44.28
CA GLN A 536 5.48 -28.01 -45.54
C GLN A 536 6.07 -26.62 -45.32
N ARG A 537 5.50 -25.82 -44.41
CA ARG A 537 6.02 -24.49 -44.06
C ARG A 537 7.44 -24.57 -43.49
N LEU A 538 7.70 -25.54 -42.61
CA LEU A 538 9.03 -25.79 -42.04
C LEU A 538 10.04 -26.24 -43.11
N GLN A 539 9.66 -27.13 -44.02
CA GLN A 539 10.49 -27.54 -45.17
C GLN A 539 10.82 -26.36 -46.09
N GLY A 540 9.92 -25.40 -46.22
CA GLY A 540 10.15 -24.13 -46.91
C GLY A 540 11.07 -23.15 -46.18
N GLY A 541 11.76 -23.57 -45.11
CA GLY A 541 12.67 -22.73 -44.34
C GLY A 541 11.99 -21.72 -43.40
N ARG A 542 10.68 -21.81 -43.22
CA ARG A 542 9.94 -20.91 -42.31
C ARG A 542 10.04 -21.38 -40.87
N LEU A 543 9.69 -20.48 -39.96
CA LEU A 543 9.65 -20.71 -38.53
C LEU A 543 8.22 -20.89 -38.06
N ILE A 544 8.05 -21.70 -37.03
CA ILE A 544 6.75 -21.90 -36.39
C ILE A 544 6.98 -22.07 -34.89
N CYS A 545 6.26 -21.30 -34.08
CA CYS A 545 6.25 -21.44 -32.63
C CYS A 545 5.01 -22.24 -32.19
N VAL A 546 5.24 -23.20 -31.29
CA VAL A 546 4.18 -23.98 -30.64
C VAL A 546 4.39 -24.01 -29.13
N PHE A 547 3.27 -24.04 -28.40
CA PHE A 547 3.24 -24.21 -26.95
C PHE A 547 2.83 -25.66 -26.62
N PRO A 548 3.78 -26.60 -26.49
CA PRO A 548 3.48 -28.02 -26.35
C PRO A 548 2.73 -28.40 -25.05
N GLU A 549 2.66 -27.51 -24.05
CA GLU A 549 1.80 -27.68 -22.87
C GLU A 549 0.30 -27.73 -23.21
N GLY A 550 -0.09 -27.15 -24.36
CA GLY A 550 -1.47 -27.17 -24.84
C GLY A 550 -2.47 -26.31 -24.03
N THR A 551 -2.02 -25.66 -22.97
CA THR A 551 -2.73 -24.69 -22.12
C THR A 551 -1.71 -23.71 -21.53
N THR A 552 -2.19 -22.65 -20.89
CA THR A 552 -1.40 -21.75 -20.05
C THR A 552 -1.31 -22.29 -18.61
N SER A 553 -0.20 -21.99 -17.93
CA SER A 553 0.09 -22.30 -16.52
C SER A 553 0.39 -21.03 -15.72
N ASP A 554 0.64 -21.18 -14.41
CA ASP A 554 1.09 -20.08 -13.56
C ASP A 554 2.58 -19.75 -13.75
N GLY A 555 3.30 -20.58 -14.50
CA GLY A 555 4.72 -20.48 -14.78
C GLY A 555 5.63 -20.94 -13.66
N ILE A 556 5.10 -21.44 -12.53
CA ILE A 556 5.90 -21.97 -11.42
C ILE A 556 6.48 -23.33 -11.80
N GLU A 557 5.63 -24.21 -12.31
CA GLU A 557 6.01 -25.55 -12.77
C GLU A 557 5.78 -25.70 -14.28
N LEU A 558 6.65 -26.48 -14.92
CA LEU A 558 6.53 -26.80 -16.33
C LEU A 558 5.52 -27.93 -16.55
N LEU A 559 4.51 -27.71 -17.38
CA LEU A 559 3.55 -28.77 -17.73
C LEU A 559 4.15 -29.77 -18.75
N PRO A 560 3.62 -31.01 -18.82
CA PRO A 560 4.09 -32.02 -19.77
C PRO A 560 3.92 -31.59 -21.23
N PHE A 561 4.93 -31.85 -22.06
CA PHE A 561 4.89 -31.51 -23.49
C PHE A 561 4.14 -32.56 -24.30
N HIS A 562 3.11 -32.14 -25.03
CA HIS A 562 2.35 -33.01 -25.92
C HIS A 562 3.13 -33.34 -27.20
N ALA A 563 3.70 -34.54 -27.27
CA ALA A 563 4.50 -35.03 -28.40
C ALA A 563 3.82 -34.96 -29.78
N ASN A 564 2.48 -34.89 -29.84
CA ASN A 564 1.76 -34.71 -31.10
C ASN A 564 2.09 -33.37 -31.77
N MET A 565 2.39 -32.32 -31.01
CA MET A 565 2.67 -30.98 -31.57
C MET A 565 4.03 -30.91 -32.27
N LEU A 566 4.97 -31.76 -31.88
CA LEU A 566 6.32 -31.81 -32.47
C LEU A 566 6.39 -32.72 -33.71
N GLN A 567 5.31 -33.41 -34.06
CA GLN A 567 5.27 -34.30 -35.23
C GLN A 567 5.59 -33.56 -36.54
N ALA A 568 5.29 -32.26 -36.66
CA ALA A 568 5.61 -31.48 -37.85
C ALA A 568 7.11 -31.31 -38.03
N ALA A 569 7.85 -31.05 -36.95
CA ALA A 569 9.31 -30.93 -36.99
C ALA A 569 9.96 -32.26 -37.42
N VAL A 570 9.51 -33.38 -36.84
CA VAL A 570 9.98 -34.73 -37.22
C VAL A 570 9.67 -35.04 -38.69
N SER A 571 8.45 -34.75 -39.15
CA SER A 571 8.03 -35.05 -40.52
C SER A 571 8.76 -34.17 -41.56
N ALA A 572 9.12 -32.94 -41.17
CA ALA A 572 9.88 -32.02 -42.00
C ALA A 572 11.40 -32.26 -41.93
N GLY A 573 11.89 -33.00 -40.93
CA GLY A 573 13.32 -33.19 -40.70
C GLY A 573 14.04 -31.91 -40.26
N VAL A 574 13.35 -31.01 -39.55
CA VAL A 574 13.90 -29.71 -39.13
C VAL A 574 14.18 -29.66 -37.62
N PRO A 575 15.20 -28.91 -37.19
CA PRO A 575 15.52 -28.77 -35.77
C PRO A 575 14.40 -28.10 -34.96
N VAL A 576 14.38 -28.41 -33.68
CA VAL A 576 13.54 -27.77 -32.66
C VAL A 576 14.41 -26.83 -31.83
N GLN A 577 13.95 -25.59 -31.65
CA GLN A 577 14.55 -24.57 -30.80
C GLN A 577 13.70 -24.42 -29.53
N PRO A 578 14.11 -24.99 -28.39
CA PRO A 578 13.48 -24.73 -27.11
C PRO A 578 13.76 -23.31 -26.64
N ILE A 579 12.76 -22.68 -26.04
CA ILE A 579 12.89 -21.43 -25.30
C ILE A 579 12.10 -21.53 -23.98
N CYS A 580 12.55 -20.83 -22.95
CA CYS A 580 11.88 -20.77 -21.65
C CYS A 580 11.56 -19.33 -21.28
N LEU A 581 10.33 -19.09 -20.81
CA LEU A 581 9.86 -17.82 -20.28
C LEU A 581 9.71 -17.88 -18.77
N MET A 582 10.15 -16.82 -18.08
CA MET A 582 9.87 -16.60 -16.65
C MET A 582 9.64 -15.11 -16.43
N TYR A 583 8.63 -14.75 -15.62
CA TYR A 583 8.36 -13.38 -15.25
C TYR A 583 8.91 -13.10 -13.85
N GLU A 584 9.55 -11.95 -13.69
CA GLU A 584 10.17 -11.44 -12.46
C GLU A 584 9.49 -10.12 -12.08
N ASP A 585 9.14 -9.96 -10.81
CA ASP A 585 8.66 -8.70 -10.25
C ASP A 585 9.81 -7.75 -9.92
N VAL A 586 9.47 -6.52 -9.56
CA VAL A 586 10.44 -5.48 -9.20
C VAL A 586 11.27 -5.79 -7.94
N HIS A 587 10.88 -6.83 -7.18
CA HIS A 587 11.54 -7.27 -5.96
C HIS A 587 12.48 -8.46 -6.18
N GLY A 588 12.68 -8.86 -7.44
CA GLY A 588 13.49 -10.01 -7.82
C GLY A 588 12.85 -11.35 -7.45
N ARG A 589 11.52 -11.40 -7.37
CA ARG A 589 10.75 -12.65 -7.17
C ARG A 589 10.16 -13.10 -8.49
N GLN A 590 10.01 -14.41 -8.66
CA GLN A 590 9.17 -14.93 -9.72
C GLN A 590 7.73 -14.41 -9.55
N SER A 591 7.17 -13.87 -10.64
CA SER A 591 5.84 -13.26 -10.67
C SER A 591 4.86 -14.13 -11.45
N THR A 592 3.72 -14.42 -10.84
CA THR A 592 2.57 -15.07 -11.49
C THR A 592 1.54 -14.06 -12.00
N ALA A 593 1.81 -12.75 -11.88
CA ALA A 593 0.85 -11.70 -12.25
C ALA A 593 0.37 -11.76 -13.72
N PRO A 594 1.20 -12.14 -14.71
CA PRO A 594 0.76 -12.31 -16.10
C PRO A 594 -0.06 -13.58 -16.34
N ALA A 595 -0.06 -14.54 -15.42
CA ALA A 595 -0.63 -15.86 -15.62
C ALA A 595 -2.09 -15.78 -16.07
N TYR A 596 -2.41 -16.50 -17.14
CA TYR A 596 -3.76 -16.58 -17.70
C TYR A 596 -4.34 -17.97 -17.43
N VAL A 597 -4.74 -18.23 -16.18
CA VAL A 597 -5.17 -19.57 -15.73
C VAL A 597 -6.59 -19.57 -15.16
N GLY A 598 -7.26 -20.72 -15.18
CA GLY A 598 -8.61 -20.88 -14.67
C GLY A 598 -9.66 -20.08 -15.45
N ASP A 599 -10.64 -19.52 -14.73
CA ASP A 599 -11.77 -18.77 -15.30
C ASP A 599 -11.50 -17.25 -15.43
N ILE A 600 -10.23 -16.84 -15.39
CA ILE A 600 -9.84 -15.43 -15.50
C ILE A 600 -10.15 -14.91 -16.90
N THR A 601 -10.89 -13.80 -16.98
CA THR A 601 -11.14 -13.11 -18.26
C THR A 601 -9.91 -12.34 -18.74
N LEU A 602 -9.80 -12.10 -20.06
CA LEU A 602 -8.73 -11.27 -20.63
C LEU A 602 -8.64 -9.88 -19.97
N GLY A 603 -9.78 -9.27 -19.64
CA GLY A 603 -9.84 -7.97 -18.97
C GLY A 603 -9.26 -8.01 -17.55
N GLN A 604 -9.56 -9.06 -16.77
CA GLN A 604 -9.01 -9.25 -15.43
C GLN A 604 -7.51 -9.54 -15.45
N SER A 605 -7.04 -10.35 -16.41
CA SER A 605 -5.60 -10.60 -16.61
C SER A 605 -4.86 -9.32 -17.01
N LEU A 606 -5.44 -8.50 -17.90
CA LEU A 606 -4.88 -7.20 -18.26
C LEU A 606 -4.85 -6.23 -17.08
N ASP A 607 -5.88 -6.22 -16.24
CA ASP A 607 -5.88 -5.42 -15.01
C ASP A 607 -4.80 -5.87 -14.03
N ALA A 608 -4.63 -7.18 -13.84
CA ALA A 608 -3.58 -7.73 -13.00
C ALA A 608 -2.19 -7.34 -13.50
N LEU A 609 -1.94 -7.45 -14.81
CA LEU A 609 -0.70 -7.05 -15.45
C LEU A 609 -0.42 -5.55 -15.25
N LEU A 610 -1.42 -4.69 -15.47
CA LEU A 610 -1.22 -3.24 -15.36
C LEU A 610 -1.10 -2.75 -13.92
N ARG A 611 -1.71 -3.45 -12.94
CA ARG A 611 -1.68 -3.06 -11.53
C ARG A 611 -0.40 -3.47 -10.81
N ASN A 612 0.15 -4.64 -11.09
CA ASN A 612 1.22 -5.24 -10.29
C ASN A 612 2.65 -4.73 -10.64
N GLY A 613 2.76 -3.48 -11.10
CA GLY A 613 4.04 -2.83 -11.42
C GLY A 613 4.66 -3.33 -12.74
N PRO A 614 5.78 -2.73 -13.18
CA PRO A 614 6.52 -3.24 -14.32
C PRO A 614 7.16 -4.59 -14.00
N LEU A 615 7.19 -5.45 -15.00
CA LEU A 615 7.71 -6.81 -14.91
C LEU A 615 8.93 -6.97 -15.79
N THR A 616 9.86 -7.83 -15.41
CA THR A 616 10.91 -8.31 -16.31
C THR A 616 10.52 -9.69 -16.79
N VAL A 617 10.44 -9.90 -18.10
CA VAL A 617 10.31 -11.23 -18.68
C VAL A 617 11.67 -11.71 -19.16
N HIS A 618 12.06 -12.88 -18.68
CA HIS A 618 13.29 -13.57 -19.03
C HIS A 618 12.96 -14.60 -20.10
N LEU A 619 13.61 -14.50 -21.26
CA LEU A 619 13.53 -15.48 -22.34
C LEU A 619 14.89 -16.17 -22.44
N ASP A 620 14.97 -17.43 -22.06
CA ASP A 620 16.18 -18.24 -22.23
C ASP A 620 16.11 -19.05 -23.53
N VAL A 621 17.15 -18.93 -24.35
CA VAL A 621 17.28 -19.67 -25.61
C VAL A 621 18.02 -20.98 -25.36
N GLY A 622 17.28 -22.08 -25.45
CA GLY A 622 17.79 -23.42 -25.20
C GLY A 622 18.74 -23.94 -26.29
N VAL A 623 19.37 -25.07 -26.01
CA VAL A 623 20.16 -25.79 -27.03
C VAL A 623 19.26 -26.35 -28.12
N VAL A 624 19.74 -26.27 -29.37
CA VAL A 624 19.01 -26.77 -30.54
C VAL A 624 18.93 -28.29 -30.49
N LEU A 625 17.75 -28.83 -30.78
CA LEU A 625 17.50 -30.26 -30.83
C LEU A 625 17.29 -30.70 -32.28
N GLU A 626 18.10 -31.66 -32.73
CA GLU A 626 17.92 -32.26 -34.04
C GLU A 626 16.62 -33.06 -34.12
N ALA A 627 16.03 -33.12 -35.31
CA ALA A 627 14.81 -33.89 -35.54
C ALA A 627 15.08 -35.40 -35.36
N ALA A 628 14.81 -35.94 -34.18
CA ALA A 628 14.87 -37.38 -33.95
C ALA A 628 13.81 -38.11 -34.78
N SER A 629 14.05 -39.39 -35.10
CA SER A 629 13.08 -40.25 -35.80
C SER A 629 11.81 -40.52 -34.98
N GLU A 630 11.84 -40.29 -33.66
CA GLU A 630 10.69 -40.47 -32.77
C GLU A 630 10.28 -39.18 -32.03
N ARG A 631 9.04 -38.74 -32.29
CA ARG A 631 8.44 -37.52 -31.71
C ARG A 631 8.34 -37.48 -30.19
N ARG A 632 8.23 -38.65 -29.53
CA ARG A 632 8.10 -38.74 -28.07
C ARG A 632 9.42 -38.41 -27.39
N ALA A 633 10.53 -38.94 -27.92
CA ALA A 633 11.87 -38.61 -27.45
C ALA A 633 12.13 -37.11 -27.62
N LEU A 634 11.85 -36.55 -28.81
CA LEU A 634 12.05 -35.13 -29.08
C LEU A 634 11.24 -34.21 -28.14
N ALA A 635 10.02 -34.60 -27.79
CA ALA A 635 9.19 -33.84 -26.85
C ALA A 635 9.72 -33.89 -25.41
N LEU A 636 10.23 -35.04 -24.98
CA LEU A 636 10.88 -35.21 -23.67
C LEU A 636 12.17 -34.40 -23.59
N ASP A 637 12.99 -34.42 -24.64
CA ASP A 637 14.22 -33.65 -24.71
C ASP A 637 13.93 -32.14 -24.69
N ALA A 638 12.95 -31.69 -25.45
CA ALA A 638 12.50 -30.29 -25.43
C ALA A 638 11.98 -29.88 -24.05
N GLN A 639 11.15 -30.72 -23.41
CA GLN A 639 10.63 -30.46 -22.07
C GLN A 639 11.76 -30.38 -21.05
N ARG A 640 12.77 -31.28 -21.15
CA ARG A 640 13.93 -31.27 -20.27
C ARG A 640 14.73 -29.98 -20.43
N VAL A 641 15.03 -29.55 -21.65
CA VAL A 641 15.77 -28.30 -21.89
C VAL A 641 15.02 -27.09 -21.33
N VAL A 642 13.70 -27.00 -21.53
CA VAL A 642 12.89 -25.89 -20.97
C VAL A 642 12.83 -25.97 -19.45
N GLY A 643 12.70 -27.17 -18.87
CA GLY A 643 12.67 -27.37 -17.42
C GLY A 643 13.99 -27.03 -16.75
N ASP A 644 15.12 -27.43 -17.34
CA ASP A 644 16.47 -27.11 -16.87
C ASP A 644 16.68 -25.58 -16.87
N ALA A 645 16.27 -24.90 -17.95
CA ALA A 645 16.35 -23.44 -18.05
C ALA A 645 15.43 -22.72 -17.04
N LEU A 646 14.21 -23.21 -16.83
CA LEU A 646 13.30 -22.66 -15.82
C LEU A 646 13.90 -22.77 -14.42
N ASN A 647 14.42 -23.95 -14.07
CA ASN A 647 15.08 -24.20 -12.79
C ASN A 647 16.29 -23.28 -12.59
N GLU A 648 17.11 -23.08 -13.61
CA GLU A 648 18.27 -22.18 -13.54
C GLU A 648 17.84 -20.72 -13.33
N MET A 649 16.83 -20.24 -14.05
CA MET A 649 16.30 -18.89 -13.86
C MET A 649 15.68 -18.73 -12.47
N GLN A 650 14.95 -19.72 -11.98
CA GLN A 650 14.34 -19.74 -10.65
C GLN A 650 15.38 -19.67 -9.53
N GLN A 651 16.56 -20.28 -9.70
CA GLN A 651 17.65 -20.18 -8.72
C GLN A 651 18.21 -18.76 -8.59
N ARG A 652 18.05 -17.92 -9.62
CA ARG A 652 18.54 -16.53 -9.64
C ARG A 652 17.52 -15.54 -9.06
N VAL A 653 16.28 -15.96 -8.88
CA VAL A 653 15.20 -15.13 -8.33
C VAL A 653 14.67 -15.74 -7.03
N LYS A 654 13.95 -14.95 -6.26
CA LYS A 654 13.24 -15.44 -5.08
C LYS A 654 11.98 -16.21 -5.50
N PRO A 655 11.55 -17.22 -4.72
CA PRO A 655 10.33 -17.95 -5.01
C PRO A 655 9.10 -17.02 -4.99
N PRO A 656 8.03 -17.38 -5.73
CA PRO A 656 6.80 -16.60 -5.75
C PRO A 656 6.12 -16.60 -4.37
N LEU A 657 5.44 -15.52 -4.03
CA LEU A 657 4.61 -15.46 -2.82
C LEU A 657 3.34 -16.29 -3.02
N THR A 658 3.39 -17.58 -2.73
CA THR A 658 2.21 -18.43 -2.72
C THR A 658 1.50 -18.34 -1.36
N ARG A 659 0.18 -18.59 -1.33
CA ARG A 659 -0.58 -18.74 -0.07
C ARG A 659 0.03 -19.83 0.83
N SER A 660 0.60 -20.88 0.25
CA SER A 660 1.28 -21.94 1.03
C SER A 660 2.61 -21.46 1.61
N ALA A 661 3.43 -20.68 0.87
CA ALA A 661 4.69 -20.14 1.36
C ALA A 661 4.49 -19.14 2.52
N LEU A 662 3.40 -18.37 2.51
CA LEU A 662 2.97 -17.55 3.66
C LEU A 662 2.56 -18.43 4.86
N SER A 663 1.90 -19.56 4.63
CA SER A 663 1.52 -20.53 5.68
C SER A 663 2.70 -21.33 6.23
N GLU A 664 3.68 -21.66 5.39
CA GLU A 664 4.91 -22.37 5.75
C GLU A 664 5.88 -21.43 6.46
N ALA A 665 5.97 -20.16 6.07
CA ALA A 665 6.69 -19.14 6.84
C ALA A 665 6.08 -18.94 8.24
N LEU A 666 4.75 -18.96 8.35
CA LEU A 666 4.03 -18.98 9.63
C LEU A 666 4.29 -20.27 10.43
N THR A 667 4.45 -21.41 9.77
CA THR A 667 4.72 -22.73 10.40
C THR A 667 6.17 -22.88 10.84
N TYR A 668 7.11 -22.38 10.04
CA TYR A 668 8.54 -22.29 10.35
C TYR A 668 8.79 -21.34 11.52
N ALA A 669 8.09 -20.19 11.55
CA ALA A 669 8.07 -19.30 12.70
C ALA A 669 7.51 -19.99 13.95
N LYS A 670 6.42 -20.77 13.85
CA LYS A 670 5.87 -21.56 14.96
C LYS A 670 6.85 -22.61 15.51
N GLN A 671 7.63 -23.26 14.66
CA GLN A 671 8.59 -24.31 15.07
C GLN A 671 9.89 -23.75 15.68
N HIS A 672 10.29 -22.53 15.31
CA HIS A 672 11.60 -21.96 15.72
C HIS A 672 11.51 -20.82 16.74
N THR A 673 10.30 -20.35 17.09
CA THR A 673 10.12 -19.28 18.10
C THR A 673 9.52 -19.76 19.42
N GLY A 674 9.19 -21.05 19.57
CA GLY A 674 8.72 -21.60 20.85
C GLY A 674 7.41 -21.01 21.38
N VAL A 675 6.64 -20.29 20.56
CA VAL A 675 5.36 -19.70 20.97
C VAL A 675 4.22 -20.64 20.59
N GLN A 676 3.71 -21.40 21.57
CA GLN A 676 2.42 -22.08 21.45
C GLN A 676 1.29 -21.03 21.47
N ALA A 677 0.49 -20.99 20.41
CA ALA A 677 -0.80 -20.30 20.41
C ALA A 677 -1.87 -21.20 21.08
N PRO A 678 -2.88 -20.63 21.76
CA PRO A 678 -3.79 -21.37 22.63
C PRO A 678 -4.72 -22.28 21.83
N VAL A 679 -4.87 -23.50 22.34
CA VAL A 679 -5.84 -24.50 21.90
C VAL A 679 -7.26 -23.91 21.99
N GLN A 680 -7.97 -23.91 20.86
CA GLN A 680 -9.43 -23.76 20.86
C GLN A 680 -10.04 -25.03 21.45
N ARG A 681 -10.74 -24.88 22.58
CA ARG A 681 -11.72 -25.86 23.07
C ARG A 681 -13.08 -25.57 22.43
N ALA A 682 -13.60 -26.54 21.69
CA ALA A 682 -15.01 -26.89 21.66
C ALA A 682 -15.17 -28.32 21.13
N ASP A 683 -15.43 -29.23 22.09
CA ASP A 683 -16.23 -30.46 22.02
C ASP A 683 -16.15 -31.41 20.82
N ALA A 684 -15.48 -32.55 21.06
CA ALA A 684 -16.04 -33.87 20.76
C ALA A 684 -15.54 -34.86 21.83
N GLY A 685 -16.47 -35.65 22.38
CA GLY A 685 -16.28 -36.47 23.57
C GLY A 685 -15.47 -37.76 23.39
N GLU A 686 -15.05 -38.28 24.55
CA GLU A 686 -14.81 -39.68 24.90
C GLU A 686 -13.89 -40.55 24.01
N ALA A 687 -12.68 -40.77 24.51
CA ALA A 687 -12.01 -42.08 24.60
C ALA A 687 -10.87 -41.93 25.64
N LEU A 688 -11.12 -42.24 26.91
CA LEU A 688 -10.88 -43.55 27.56
C LEU A 688 -9.38 -43.85 27.75
N ASP A 689 -8.98 -43.79 29.03
CA ASP A 689 -7.99 -44.60 29.73
C ASP A 689 -6.91 -45.32 28.90
N ASP A 690 -5.65 -44.95 29.12
CA ASP A 690 -4.61 -45.97 29.33
C ASP A 690 -3.42 -45.40 30.14
N VAL A 691 -3.33 -45.87 31.40
CA VAL A 691 -2.11 -46.30 32.12
C VAL A 691 -1.10 -45.18 32.45
N GLN A 692 -1.09 -44.57 33.64
CA GLN A 692 -0.72 -45.20 34.92
C GLN A 692 0.38 -46.28 34.78
N ASP A 693 1.63 -45.91 34.48
CA ASP A 693 2.76 -46.48 35.23
C ASP A 693 4.10 -45.79 34.96
N ARG A 694 4.94 -45.80 36.02
CA ARG A 694 6.39 -45.57 36.07
C ARG A 694 6.91 -44.15 36.31
N ALA A 695 6.84 -43.84 37.61
CA ALA A 695 7.90 -43.24 38.42
C ALA A 695 9.33 -43.29 37.84
N ALA A 696 9.97 -42.11 37.83
CA ALA A 696 11.22 -41.72 38.53
C ALA A 696 12.35 -42.76 38.67
N PRO A 697 13.63 -42.34 38.60
CA PRO A 697 14.15 -41.04 39.08
C PRO A 697 14.44 -40.00 37.99
#